data_AF-A0AA36MNK0-F1
#
_entry.id   AF-A0AA36MNK0-F1
#
_cell.length_a   1.000
_cell.length_b   1.000
_cell.length_c   1.000
_cell.angle_alpha   90.00
_cell.angle_beta   90.00
_cell.angle_gamma   90.00
#
_symmetry.space_group_name_H-M   'P 1'
#
loop_
_entity.id
_entity.type
_entity.pdbx_description
1 polymer ?
#
loop_
_entity_poly.entity_id
_entity_poly.type
_entity_poly.pdbx_seq_one_letter_code
_entity_poly.pdbx_strand_id
1 'polypeptide(L)'
;MSTDRAKAKPAGLERSLFILPADADPTLLPAIIPAAVKSAGEPAILVMQEVEDAVEADFVTQYRPETTYLWGSASAGSLAGLLGQEVALTASSTCAASAVLAQHFWHESSEIVVAKCDDYAAALMAAPLAAKHGVPLILVDDQATLKSVIDALKVQELFYVGAAAWDNSFFVQHVSELPTSQVYTTLGKPEYLAIANPSDLQAPIFKGLSAMAPMIASLRGAHGLRVRPASEPCPDVSADAIKQQLKAHIAHGMPKYVALVGGPHAVPPHCEIGNFFGEEKCRDAPYADLDEDIFLDVALGRIVARNLASASLLVSRIGNYDYVRDAASEGRFGMGGNLKSSADSIRPALTNVGFSKRDTDDTACLHKPFQLQVSAFIHVDHAGAGGMGHSFKYNTKVLLSPSVVSSGGCSTAGFDKLSDPMDSVVLTLLHYGAVAFLGGPRNAITASGLVHAAFWNEIALGKSIGEAFVAGWNNVALNHIDQATDAAQKTAEYVMMNIALMGDPAFKLFIPSAPQQRPAEVVQMSNGRLKVTGPQQWTKFKADQSLSDEWNWQGDLYYYGAPGATPQKMWHGSKLHDVEFPYLYARFTTTADVVGFKASEVPLPLGWTGPDRGRGYPGSAGTSLHEDRHADGSKTLMWRVRLLDYDCETGEVTGQLADQTYEMILGGSAKPTPHDLCQKGCVEAGYCCGRDSGCGRPSCGQGCEIALYSNTLYSCINECKAKTGCFTWSLAFGQTNMCTVCTASGGGSCSESCEPEGGCEYACRSMNLPAPPTTTLSTTLAPVDICKAQCSQERMPKRDDGYCCGRDSGCDRPSCQLGCEIASQSSSLQTCVDTCKASSGCWVSVSGFPTANMCTVCTPSAGGSCSENCENAGGCQHACSVMFAG
;
A
#
# COMPACT_ATOMS: atom_id res chain seq x y z
N MET A 1 -33.43 6.82 36.79
CA MET A 1 -32.67 7.31 35.62
C MET A 1 -33.60 7.23 34.42
N SER A 2 -33.93 8.36 33.79
CA SER A 2 -34.93 8.41 32.73
C SER A 2 -34.45 7.72 31.46
N THR A 3 -35.28 6.84 30.92
CA THR A 3 -35.13 6.09 29.67
C THR A 3 -35.21 6.97 28.41
N ASP A 4 -35.31 8.29 28.54
CA ASP A 4 -35.62 9.24 27.45
C ASP A 4 -34.40 9.82 26.72
N ARG A 5 -33.25 9.13 26.71
CA ARG A 5 -32.10 9.48 25.86
C ARG A 5 -31.80 8.45 24.78
N ALA A 6 -32.81 7.73 24.31
CA ALA A 6 -32.76 7.27 22.93
C ALA A 6 -32.75 8.52 22.05
N LYS A 7 -31.58 8.94 21.55
CA LYS A 7 -31.53 9.87 20.42
C LYS A 7 -32.53 9.34 19.39
N ALA A 8 -33.46 10.19 18.97
CA ALA A 8 -34.49 9.81 18.01
C ALA A 8 -33.80 9.09 16.85
N LYS A 9 -34.10 7.79 16.70
CA LYS A 9 -33.75 7.01 15.50
C LYS A 9 -34.10 7.87 14.28
N PRO A 10 -33.32 7.86 13.19
CA PRO A 10 -33.68 8.57 11.97
C PRO A 10 -35.15 8.25 11.64
N ALA A 11 -36.04 9.23 11.82
CA ALA A 11 -37.46 8.97 11.73
C ALA A 11 -37.81 8.79 10.25
N GLY A 12 -38.40 7.65 9.89
CA GLY A 12 -39.08 7.47 8.61
C GLY A 12 -38.48 6.50 7.60
N LEU A 13 -37.44 5.73 7.93
CA LEU A 13 -36.97 4.63 7.08
C LEU A 13 -37.38 3.28 7.69
N GLU A 14 -38.12 2.49 6.90
CA GLU A 14 -38.46 1.11 7.25
C GLU A 14 -37.18 0.26 7.32
N ARG A 15 -37.15 -0.73 8.22
CA ARG A 15 -36.01 -1.64 8.36
C ARG A 15 -36.37 -2.99 7.78
N SER A 16 -35.78 -3.31 6.64
CA SER A 16 -35.97 -4.58 5.95
C SER A 16 -34.81 -5.54 6.22
N LEU A 17 -35.15 -6.77 6.55
CA LEU A 17 -34.17 -7.85 6.72
C LEU A 17 -34.40 -8.94 5.68
N PHE A 18 -33.36 -9.32 4.94
CA PHE A 18 -33.37 -10.47 4.04
C PHE A 18 -32.67 -11.63 4.73
N ILE A 19 -33.33 -12.78 4.82
CA ILE A 19 -32.77 -13.99 5.41
C ILE A 19 -32.68 -15.08 4.34
N LEU A 20 -31.48 -15.60 4.15
CA LEU A 20 -31.18 -16.72 3.28
C LEU A 20 -30.81 -17.96 4.11
N PRO A 21 -31.11 -19.18 3.64
CA PRO A 21 -30.67 -20.40 4.33
C PRO A 21 -29.15 -20.58 4.22
N ALA A 22 -28.59 -21.43 5.09
CA ALA A 22 -27.14 -21.65 5.16
C ALA A 22 -26.52 -22.25 3.89
N ASP A 23 -27.32 -23.01 3.14
CA ASP A 23 -26.96 -23.63 1.87
C ASP A 23 -27.28 -22.74 0.65
N ALA A 24 -27.64 -21.48 0.87
CA ALA A 24 -27.93 -20.55 -0.21
C ALA A 24 -26.74 -20.41 -1.16
N ASP A 25 -27.06 -20.47 -2.45
CA ASP A 25 -26.09 -20.22 -3.52
C ASP A 25 -25.56 -18.78 -3.40
N PRO A 26 -24.24 -18.57 -3.23
CA PRO A 26 -23.66 -17.22 -3.12
C PRO A 26 -23.95 -16.34 -4.36
N THR A 27 -24.24 -16.93 -5.52
CA THR A 27 -24.61 -16.20 -6.75
C THR A 27 -25.94 -15.46 -6.63
N LEU A 28 -26.79 -15.81 -5.66
CA LEU A 28 -28.07 -15.13 -5.41
C LEU A 28 -27.88 -13.77 -4.73
N LEU A 29 -26.87 -13.62 -3.87
CA LEU A 29 -26.63 -12.40 -3.10
C LEU A 29 -26.50 -11.14 -3.97
N PRO A 30 -25.75 -11.16 -5.10
CA PRO A 30 -25.76 -10.09 -6.09
C PRO A 30 -27.15 -9.56 -6.48
N ALA A 31 -28.12 -10.45 -6.69
CA ALA A 31 -29.48 -10.06 -7.10
C ALA A 31 -30.32 -9.53 -5.93
N ILE A 32 -30.06 -9.97 -4.70
CA ILE A 32 -30.73 -9.46 -3.50
C ILE A 32 -30.27 -8.03 -3.18
N ILE A 33 -29.02 -7.65 -3.45
CA ILE A 33 -28.49 -6.33 -3.10
C ILE A 33 -29.33 -5.16 -3.66
N PRO A 34 -29.64 -5.07 -4.98
CA PRO A 34 -30.49 -4.00 -5.48
C PRO A 34 -31.92 -4.07 -4.92
N ALA A 35 -32.45 -5.27 -4.67
CA ALA A 35 -33.76 -5.45 -4.05
C ALA A 35 -33.77 -4.95 -2.59
N ALA A 36 -32.68 -5.20 -1.87
CA ALA A 36 -32.46 -4.71 -0.52
C ALA A 36 -32.41 -3.18 -0.52
N VAL A 37 -31.59 -2.56 -1.38
CA VAL A 37 -31.52 -1.10 -1.54
C VAL A 37 -32.88 -0.50 -1.95
N LYS A 38 -33.71 -1.25 -2.68
CA LYS A 38 -35.06 -0.84 -3.07
C LYS A 38 -36.10 -0.97 -1.95
N SER A 39 -35.99 -2.02 -1.15
CA SER A 39 -37.00 -2.43 -0.16
C SER A 39 -37.21 -1.45 0.98
N ALA A 40 -36.16 -0.70 1.33
CA ALA A 40 -36.20 0.41 2.28
C ALA A 40 -34.87 1.19 2.24
N GLY A 41 -34.74 2.25 3.04
CA GLY A 41 -33.52 3.05 3.05
C GLY A 41 -32.30 2.38 3.71
N GLU A 42 -32.50 1.38 4.57
CA GLU A 42 -31.43 0.82 5.43
C GLU A 42 -31.55 -0.71 5.58
N PRO A 43 -31.35 -1.48 4.50
CA PRO A 43 -31.55 -2.93 4.52
C PRO A 43 -30.42 -3.70 5.22
N ALA A 44 -30.74 -4.90 5.72
CA ALA A 44 -29.77 -5.90 6.16
C ALA A 44 -29.96 -7.22 5.39
N ILE A 45 -28.86 -7.95 5.16
CA ILE A 45 -28.87 -9.26 4.51
C ILE A 45 -28.12 -10.25 5.40
N LEU A 46 -28.78 -11.33 5.79
CA LEU A 46 -28.21 -12.40 6.59
C LEU A 46 -28.31 -13.73 5.83
N VAL A 47 -27.18 -14.42 5.73
CA VAL A 47 -27.13 -15.85 5.44
C VAL A 47 -27.06 -16.56 6.78
N MET A 48 -28.01 -17.44 7.07
CA MET A 48 -28.09 -18.15 8.34
C MET A 48 -26.98 -19.19 8.46
N GLN A 49 -26.56 -19.53 9.68
CA GLN A 49 -25.74 -20.72 9.93
C GLN A 49 -26.61 -21.99 10.01
N GLU A 50 -26.02 -23.14 9.68
CA GLU A 50 -26.69 -24.45 9.85
C GLU A 50 -27.00 -24.76 11.32
N VAL A 51 -26.14 -24.28 12.22
CA VAL A 51 -26.28 -24.44 13.67
C VAL A 51 -26.68 -23.09 14.25
N GLU A 52 -27.78 -23.07 15.00
CA GLU A 52 -28.25 -21.85 15.67
C GLU A 52 -27.15 -21.25 16.55
N ASP A 53 -26.78 -20.00 16.25
CA ASP A 53 -25.82 -19.23 17.04
C ASP A 53 -26.50 -17.99 17.60
N ALA A 54 -26.25 -17.71 18.89
CA ALA A 54 -26.86 -16.57 19.60
C ALA A 54 -26.49 -15.20 18.98
N VAL A 55 -25.48 -15.21 18.11
CA VAL A 55 -24.89 -14.07 17.42
C VAL A 55 -25.84 -13.46 16.37
N GLU A 56 -26.64 -14.28 15.68
CA GLU A 56 -27.67 -13.83 14.72
C GLU A 56 -28.87 -13.23 15.47
N ALA A 57 -29.33 -13.93 16.52
CA ALA A 57 -30.41 -13.45 17.38
C ALA A 57 -30.05 -12.12 18.07
N ASP A 58 -28.80 -11.96 18.52
CA ASP A 58 -28.28 -10.70 19.08
C ASP A 58 -28.37 -9.55 18.06
N PHE A 59 -27.95 -9.79 16.81
CA PHE A 59 -28.07 -8.80 15.74
C PHE A 59 -29.53 -8.44 15.45
N VAL A 60 -30.42 -9.42 15.25
CA VAL A 60 -31.84 -9.18 14.93
C VAL A 60 -32.53 -8.44 16.09
N THR A 61 -32.20 -8.77 17.34
CA THR A 61 -32.72 -8.10 18.53
C THR A 61 -32.35 -6.61 18.58
N GLN A 62 -31.13 -6.27 18.15
CA GLN A 62 -30.66 -4.89 18.09
C GLN A 62 -31.23 -4.15 16.87
N TYR A 63 -31.18 -4.79 15.70
CA TYR A 63 -31.64 -4.24 14.43
C TYR A 63 -33.16 -4.01 14.40
N ARG A 64 -33.95 -4.91 15.01
CA ARG A 64 -35.43 -4.89 15.10
C ARG A 64 -36.10 -4.62 13.75
N PRO A 65 -36.03 -5.57 12.80
CA PRO A 65 -36.63 -5.38 11.48
C PRO A 65 -38.14 -5.17 11.56
N GLU A 66 -38.68 -4.37 10.66
CA GLU A 66 -40.12 -4.14 10.50
C GLU A 66 -40.73 -5.10 9.48
N THR A 67 -39.98 -5.39 8.42
CA THR A 67 -40.32 -6.42 7.43
C THR A 67 -39.13 -7.38 7.29
N THR A 68 -39.42 -8.67 7.19
CA THR A 68 -38.42 -9.72 7.00
C THR A 68 -38.77 -10.57 5.79
N TYR A 69 -37.91 -10.56 4.77
CA TYR A 69 -38.03 -11.38 3.58
C TYR A 69 -37.29 -12.71 3.79
N LEU A 70 -38.03 -13.80 3.84
CA LEU A 70 -37.51 -15.15 4.05
C LEU A 70 -37.33 -15.85 2.69
N TRP A 71 -36.09 -16.22 2.35
CA TRP A 71 -35.79 -16.86 1.07
C TRP A 71 -35.80 -18.39 1.15
N GLY A 72 -36.50 -19.05 0.23
CA GLY A 72 -36.44 -20.50 0.05
C GLY A 72 -36.88 -21.28 1.29
N SER A 73 -36.00 -22.14 1.80
CA SER A 73 -36.21 -22.94 3.02
C SER A 73 -35.84 -22.20 4.30
N ALA A 74 -35.41 -20.94 4.23
CA ALA A 74 -35.10 -20.14 5.42
C ALA A 74 -36.34 -20.13 6.34
N SER A 75 -36.11 -20.52 7.59
CA SER A 75 -37.15 -20.51 8.63
C SER A 75 -36.72 -19.57 9.75
N ALA A 76 -37.70 -19.02 10.46
CA ALA A 76 -37.42 -18.15 11.59
C ALA A 76 -36.59 -18.85 12.68
N GLY A 77 -36.77 -20.16 12.90
CA GLY A 77 -35.99 -20.92 13.90
C GLY A 77 -35.89 -20.21 15.25
N SER A 78 -34.67 -20.09 15.79
CA SER A 78 -34.33 -19.28 16.97
C SER A 78 -34.66 -17.78 16.89
N LEU A 79 -34.94 -17.24 15.70
CA LEU A 79 -35.37 -15.85 15.48
C LEU A 79 -36.89 -15.66 15.61
N ALA A 80 -37.67 -16.73 15.85
CA ALA A 80 -39.11 -16.65 16.01
C ALA A 80 -39.51 -15.62 17.09
N GLY A 81 -40.34 -14.65 16.71
CA GLY A 81 -40.77 -13.55 17.58
C GLY A 81 -39.81 -12.36 17.65
N LEU A 82 -38.64 -12.43 17.00
CA LEU A 82 -37.72 -11.29 16.80
C LEU A 82 -37.89 -10.65 15.42
N LEU A 83 -38.54 -11.35 14.48
CA LEU A 83 -38.79 -10.88 13.12
C LEU A 83 -39.99 -9.93 13.06
N GLY A 84 -39.95 -9.02 12.09
CA GLY A 84 -41.06 -8.14 11.75
C GLY A 84 -42.16 -8.89 10.97
N GLN A 85 -42.82 -8.19 10.04
CA GLN A 85 -43.71 -8.82 9.08
C GLN A 85 -42.91 -9.80 8.20
N GLU A 86 -43.19 -11.09 8.33
CA GLU A 86 -42.53 -12.12 7.52
C GLU A 86 -43.17 -12.21 6.12
N VAL A 87 -42.33 -12.15 5.08
CA VAL A 87 -42.70 -12.28 3.67
C VAL A 87 -41.88 -13.41 3.06
N ALA A 88 -42.52 -14.53 2.76
CA ALA A 88 -41.86 -15.67 2.13
C ALA A 88 -41.65 -15.42 0.63
N LEU A 89 -40.42 -15.61 0.16
CA LEU A 89 -40.03 -15.57 -1.25
C LEU A 89 -39.41 -16.91 -1.63
N THR A 90 -39.92 -17.52 -2.71
CA THR A 90 -39.45 -18.84 -3.16
C THR A 90 -39.25 -18.84 -4.66
N ALA A 91 -38.19 -19.50 -5.12
CA ALA A 91 -37.97 -19.78 -6.53
C ALA A 91 -37.32 -21.16 -6.69
N SER A 92 -37.40 -21.73 -7.89
CA SER A 92 -36.84 -23.05 -8.22
C SER A 92 -35.34 -23.04 -8.49
N SER A 93 -34.74 -21.87 -8.72
CA SER A 93 -33.31 -21.69 -9.01
C SER A 93 -32.87 -20.26 -8.68
N THR A 94 -31.54 -20.03 -8.64
CA THR A 94 -30.94 -18.69 -8.46
C THR A 94 -31.35 -17.72 -9.59
N CYS A 95 -31.51 -18.20 -10.81
CA CYS A 95 -31.91 -17.36 -11.94
C CYS A 95 -33.38 -16.93 -11.80
N ALA A 96 -34.27 -17.90 -11.53
CA ALA A 96 -35.68 -17.63 -11.24
C ALA A 96 -35.87 -16.73 -10.01
N ALA A 97 -34.96 -16.82 -9.03
CA ALA A 97 -34.97 -15.99 -7.85
C ALA A 97 -34.84 -14.50 -8.16
N SER A 98 -33.94 -14.14 -9.08
CA SER A 98 -33.74 -12.75 -9.51
C SER A 98 -35.01 -12.15 -10.14
N ALA A 99 -35.77 -12.95 -10.90
CA ALA A 99 -37.05 -12.55 -11.48
C ALA A 99 -38.14 -12.34 -10.40
N VAL A 100 -38.21 -13.23 -9.41
CA VAL A 100 -39.14 -13.10 -8.27
C VAL A 100 -38.84 -11.82 -7.48
N LEU A 101 -37.57 -11.53 -7.20
CA LEU A 101 -37.15 -10.29 -6.54
C LEU A 101 -37.57 -9.07 -7.37
N ALA A 102 -37.31 -9.08 -8.68
CA ALA A 102 -37.64 -7.98 -9.57
C ALA A 102 -39.16 -7.69 -9.59
N GLN A 103 -40.00 -8.72 -9.71
CA GLN A 103 -41.45 -8.56 -9.74
C GLN A 103 -42.05 -8.18 -8.38
N HIS A 104 -41.37 -8.52 -7.27
CA HIS A 104 -41.83 -8.17 -5.94
C HIS A 104 -41.55 -6.70 -5.60
N PHE A 105 -40.33 -6.24 -5.85
CA PHE A 105 -39.86 -4.92 -5.41
C PHE A 105 -40.02 -3.80 -6.46
N TRP A 106 -40.29 -4.16 -7.72
CA TRP A 106 -40.56 -3.20 -8.78
C TRP A 106 -41.90 -3.50 -9.46
N HIS A 107 -42.76 -2.49 -9.52
CA HIS A 107 -43.99 -2.54 -10.31
C HIS A 107 -43.75 -2.15 -11.78
N GLU A 108 -42.74 -1.32 -12.02
CA GLU A 108 -42.22 -0.93 -13.32
C GLU A 108 -40.75 -0.52 -13.19
N SER A 109 -39.99 -0.65 -14.27
CA SER A 109 -38.61 -0.19 -14.37
C SER A 109 -38.29 0.09 -15.84
N SER A 110 -37.92 1.32 -16.19
CA SER A 110 -37.51 1.66 -17.56
C SER A 110 -36.19 1.01 -17.98
N GLU A 111 -35.37 0.69 -16.99
CA GLU A 111 -34.04 0.12 -17.12
C GLU A 111 -33.93 -1.17 -16.32
N ILE A 112 -33.10 -2.11 -16.77
CA ILE A 112 -32.65 -3.27 -15.97
C ILE A 112 -31.17 -3.52 -16.20
N VAL A 113 -30.52 -4.16 -15.23
CA VAL A 113 -29.19 -4.72 -15.40
C VAL A 113 -29.31 -6.24 -15.49
N VAL A 114 -28.59 -6.85 -16.42
CA VAL A 114 -28.64 -8.28 -16.70
C VAL A 114 -27.24 -8.86 -16.65
N ALA A 115 -27.10 -10.01 -16.01
CA ALA A 115 -25.90 -10.84 -16.05
C ALA A 115 -26.30 -12.30 -16.29
N LYS A 116 -25.40 -13.08 -16.90
CA LYS A 116 -25.64 -14.52 -17.08
C LYS A 116 -25.62 -15.21 -15.71
N CYS A 117 -26.54 -16.14 -15.49
CA CYS A 117 -26.73 -16.77 -14.19
C CYS A 117 -25.52 -17.59 -13.71
N ASP A 118 -24.75 -18.18 -14.64
CA ASP A 118 -23.50 -18.91 -14.35
C ASP A 118 -22.24 -18.03 -14.42
N ASP A 119 -22.37 -16.73 -14.69
CA ASP A 119 -21.27 -15.76 -14.69
C ASP A 119 -21.25 -14.97 -13.37
N TYR A 120 -20.76 -15.63 -12.32
CA TYR A 120 -20.68 -15.05 -10.98
C TYR A 120 -19.86 -13.75 -10.95
N ALA A 121 -18.79 -13.67 -11.73
CA ALA A 121 -17.96 -12.47 -11.81
C ALA A 121 -18.75 -11.26 -12.37
N ALA A 122 -19.52 -11.49 -13.43
CA ALA A 122 -20.43 -10.48 -13.98
C ALA A 122 -21.53 -10.09 -12.98
N ALA A 123 -22.11 -11.07 -12.26
CA ALA A 123 -23.13 -10.79 -11.25
C ALA A 123 -22.62 -9.88 -10.13
N LEU A 124 -21.42 -10.16 -9.58
CA LEU A 124 -20.77 -9.31 -8.57
C LEU A 124 -20.59 -7.86 -9.06
N MET A 125 -20.31 -7.71 -10.35
CA MET A 125 -20.08 -6.42 -11.01
C MET A 125 -21.36 -5.68 -11.39
N ALA A 126 -22.42 -6.42 -11.71
CA ALA A 126 -23.71 -5.90 -12.09
C ALA A 126 -24.53 -5.41 -10.88
N ALA A 127 -24.39 -6.06 -9.72
CA ALA A 127 -25.09 -5.71 -8.49
C ALA A 127 -24.96 -4.23 -8.05
N PRO A 128 -23.75 -3.64 -7.93
CA PRO A 128 -23.62 -2.21 -7.57
C PRO A 128 -24.17 -1.28 -8.65
N LEU A 129 -24.12 -1.66 -9.93
CA LEU A 129 -24.63 -0.87 -11.05
C LEU A 129 -26.16 -0.83 -10.98
N ALA A 130 -26.78 -1.98 -10.74
CA ALA A 130 -28.22 -2.11 -10.52
C ALA A 130 -28.67 -1.29 -9.29
N ALA A 131 -27.95 -1.41 -8.17
CA ALA A 131 -28.21 -0.65 -6.95
C ALA A 131 -28.07 0.87 -7.18
N LYS A 132 -27.04 1.30 -7.92
CA LYS A 132 -26.81 2.71 -8.28
C LYS A 132 -27.97 3.31 -9.07
N HIS A 133 -28.50 2.54 -10.04
CA HIS A 133 -29.60 2.97 -10.89
C HIS A 133 -30.97 2.78 -10.22
N GLY A 134 -31.04 2.07 -9.08
CA GLY A 134 -32.31 1.74 -8.43
C GLY A 134 -33.17 0.77 -9.24
N VAL A 135 -32.54 -0.08 -10.06
CA VAL A 135 -33.18 -1.02 -11.00
C VAL A 135 -32.90 -2.46 -10.59
N PRO A 136 -33.70 -3.45 -11.02
CA PRO A 136 -33.43 -4.84 -10.70
C PRO A 136 -32.20 -5.38 -11.44
N LEU A 137 -31.47 -6.28 -10.77
CA LEU A 137 -30.49 -7.17 -11.41
C LEU A 137 -31.18 -8.49 -11.74
N ILE A 138 -31.21 -8.84 -13.02
CA ILE A 138 -31.75 -10.12 -13.50
C ILE A 138 -30.60 -11.06 -13.86
N LEU A 139 -30.62 -12.25 -13.26
CA LEU A 139 -29.72 -13.35 -13.58
C LEU A 139 -30.43 -14.27 -14.58
N VAL A 140 -29.87 -14.40 -15.77
CA VAL A 140 -30.54 -15.07 -16.89
C VAL A 140 -29.81 -16.34 -17.32
N ASP A 141 -30.58 -17.41 -17.47
CA ASP A 141 -30.18 -18.69 -18.06
C ASP A 141 -30.95 -18.99 -19.35
N ASP A 142 -32.17 -18.45 -19.47
CA ASP A 142 -33.01 -18.56 -20.66
C ASP A 142 -33.66 -17.22 -21.09
N GLN A 143 -33.93 -17.12 -22.39
CA GLN A 143 -34.52 -15.93 -23.02
C GLN A 143 -36.00 -15.68 -22.65
N ALA A 144 -36.76 -16.74 -22.37
CA ALA A 144 -38.18 -16.63 -22.08
C ALA A 144 -38.41 -15.97 -20.71
N THR A 145 -37.61 -16.33 -19.71
CA THR A 145 -37.61 -15.70 -18.39
C THR A 145 -37.28 -14.22 -18.48
N LEU A 146 -36.21 -13.86 -19.20
CA LEU A 146 -35.84 -12.45 -19.42
C LEU A 146 -36.97 -11.67 -20.11
N LYS A 147 -37.56 -12.24 -21.17
CA LYS A 147 -38.70 -11.63 -21.87
C LYS A 147 -39.88 -11.40 -20.92
N SER A 148 -40.22 -12.38 -20.10
CA SER A 148 -41.32 -12.26 -19.16
C SER A 148 -41.09 -11.13 -18.16
N VAL A 149 -39.85 -10.94 -17.68
CA VAL A 149 -39.50 -9.81 -16.79
C VAL A 149 -39.56 -8.47 -17.52
N ILE A 150 -39.05 -8.39 -18.74
CA ILE A 150 -39.08 -7.18 -19.57
C ILE A 150 -40.50 -6.72 -19.83
N ASP A 151 -41.37 -7.64 -20.25
CA ASP A 151 -42.78 -7.35 -20.53
C ASP A 151 -43.52 -6.95 -19.23
N ALA A 152 -43.24 -7.61 -18.11
CA ALA A 152 -43.87 -7.32 -16.81
C ALA A 152 -43.47 -5.94 -16.25
N LEU A 153 -42.20 -5.58 -16.35
CA LEU A 153 -41.66 -4.33 -15.80
C LEU A 153 -41.67 -3.16 -16.80
N LYS A 154 -42.09 -3.40 -18.06
CA LYS A 154 -42.12 -2.42 -19.16
C LYS A 154 -40.75 -1.79 -19.45
N VAL A 155 -39.73 -2.65 -19.49
CA VAL A 155 -38.33 -2.26 -19.68
C VAL A 155 -38.10 -1.72 -21.09
N GLN A 156 -37.36 -0.61 -21.19
CA GLN A 156 -37.02 0.06 -22.45
C GLN A 156 -35.52 -0.04 -22.75
N GLU A 157 -34.69 -0.05 -21.72
CA GLU A 157 -33.23 -0.13 -21.80
C GLU A 157 -32.69 -1.27 -20.95
N LEU A 158 -31.68 -1.97 -21.49
CA LEU A 158 -31.04 -3.10 -20.85
C LEU A 158 -29.52 -2.91 -20.83
N PHE A 159 -28.91 -3.04 -19.65
CA PHE A 159 -27.46 -3.10 -19.48
C PHE A 159 -27.03 -4.56 -19.28
N TYR A 160 -26.38 -5.15 -20.28
CA TYR A 160 -25.84 -6.51 -20.16
C TYR A 160 -24.39 -6.44 -19.68
N VAL A 161 -24.11 -7.05 -18.53
CA VAL A 161 -22.77 -7.12 -17.94
C VAL A 161 -22.20 -8.52 -18.13
N GLY A 162 -21.00 -8.62 -18.71
CA GLY A 162 -20.29 -9.89 -18.93
C GLY A 162 -19.75 -10.05 -20.35
N ALA A 163 -19.28 -11.24 -20.70
CA ALA A 163 -18.79 -11.53 -22.05
C ALA A 163 -19.95 -11.57 -23.06
N ALA A 164 -19.76 -10.91 -24.21
CA ALA A 164 -20.75 -10.81 -25.28
C ALA A 164 -20.98 -12.17 -25.97
N ALA A 165 -22.08 -12.83 -25.66
CA ALA A 165 -22.52 -14.05 -26.36
C ALA A 165 -24.05 -14.25 -26.37
N TRP A 166 -24.84 -13.24 -25.99
CA TRP A 166 -26.29 -13.35 -25.99
C TRP A 166 -26.89 -12.75 -27.26
N ASP A 167 -27.79 -13.47 -27.92
CA ASP A 167 -28.55 -12.93 -29.06
C ASP A 167 -29.56 -11.90 -28.55
N ASN A 168 -29.17 -10.63 -28.66
CA ASN A 168 -29.88 -9.47 -28.13
C ASN A 168 -30.94 -8.92 -29.09
N SER A 169 -31.15 -9.55 -30.25
CA SER A 169 -31.94 -9.00 -31.34
C SER A 169 -33.46 -8.96 -31.10
N PHE A 170 -33.96 -9.45 -29.96
CA PHE A 170 -35.40 -9.74 -29.77
C PHE A 170 -36.13 -9.04 -28.60
N PHE A 171 -35.48 -8.23 -27.75
CA PHE A 171 -36.11 -7.89 -26.45
C PHE A 171 -36.44 -6.41 -26.17
N VAL A 172 -35.60 -5.43 -26.55
CA VAL A 172 -35.80 -4.01 -26.18
C VAL A 172 -35.30 -3.04 -27.25
N GLN A 173 -35.64 -1.75 -27.12
CA GLN A 173 -35.21 -0.70 -28.07
C GLN A 173 -33.70 -0.43 -28.00
N HIS A 174 -33.11 -0.53 -26.81
CA HIS A 174 -31.70 -0.24 -26.57
C HIS A 174 -31.05 -1.30 -25.67
N VAL A 175 -29.99 -1.92 -26.16
CA VAL A 175 -29.13 -2.83 -25.39
C VAL A 175 -27.73 -2.24 -25.34
N SER A 176 -27.25 -2.00 -24.13
CA SER A 176 -25.88 -1.56 -23.84
C SER A 176 -25.10 -2.75 -23.31
N GLU A 177 -24.25 -3.34 -24.16
CA GLU A 177 -23.30 -4.36 -23.74
C GLU A 177 -22.13 -3.68 -23.03
N LEU A 178 -21.98 -3.95 -21.74
CA LEU A 178 -20.89 -3.46 -20.91
C LEU A 178 -19.95 -4.62 -20.61
N PRO A 179 -18.81 -4.72 -21.33
CA PRO A 179 -17.69 -5.51 -20.85
C PRO A 179 -17.39 -5.13 -19.40
N THR A 180 -16.96 -6.09 -18.59
CA THR A 180 -16.66 -5.84 -17.17
C THR A 180 -15.70 -4.65 -16.96
N SER A 181 -14.79 -4.40 -17.91
CA SER A 181 -13.89 -3.26 -17.93
C SER A 181 -14.57 -1.89 -18.15
N GLN A 182 -15.74 -1.84 -18.80
CA GLN A 182 -16.49 -0.62 -19.09
C GLN A 182 -17.52 -0.26 -18.03
N VAL A 183 -18.00 -1.23 -17.23
CA VAL A 183 -18.86 -0.97 -16.05
C VAL A 183 -18.23 0.10 -15.17
N TYR A 184 -16.92 0.07 -15.05
CA TYR A 184 -16.12 1.02 -14.29
C TYR A 184 -16.22 2.47 -14.75
N THR A 185 -16.11 2.69 -16.06
CA THR A 185 -16.23 4.03 -16.63
C THR A 185 -17.64 4.56 -16.39
N THR A 186 -18.64 3.68 -16.42
CA THR A 186 -20.06 4.00 -16.16
C THR A 186 -20.32 4.35 -14.69
N LEU A 187 -19.62 3.70 -13.75
CA LEU A 187 -19.74 3.99 -12.33
C LEU A 187 -19.09 5.35 -11.92
N GLY A 188 -18.15 5.87 -12.72
CA GLY A 188 -17.47 7.14 -12.49
C GLY A 188 -16.24 7.02 -11.59
N LYS A 189 -15.72 8.16 -11.10
CA LYS A 189 -14.58 8.18 -10.15
C LYS A 189 -15.00 7.55 -8.82
N PRO A 190 -14.29 6.53 -8.30
CA PRO A 190 -14.65 5.94 -7.02
C PRO A 190 -14.28 6.86 -5.86
N GLU A 191 -15.16 6.96 -4.88
CA GLU A 191 -14.73 7.27 -3.51
C GLU A 191 -14.33 5.97 -2.78
N TYR A 192 -15.00 4.86 -3.09
CA TYR A 192 -14.84 3.58 -2.40
C TYR A 192 -14.68 2.43 -3.41
N LEU A 193 -13.63 1.63 -3.25
CA LEU A 193 -13.30 0.51 -4.11
C LEU A 193 -13.24 -0.79 -3.31
N ALA A 194 -14.15 -1.73 -3.57
CA ALA A 194 -14.03 -3.10 -3.03
C ALA A 194 -13.40 -4.04 -4.08
N ILE A 195 -12.33 -4.72 -3.68
CA ILE A 195 -11.60 -5.71 -4.48
C ILE A 195 -11.99 -7.09 -3.99
N ALA A 196 -12.46 -7.94 -4.90
CA ALA A 196 -12.80 -9.33 -4.61
C ALA A 196 -12.40 -10.23 -5.76
N ASN A 197 -12.22 -11.51 -5.48
CA ASN A 197 -11.91 -12.53 -6.47
C ASN A 197 -13.03 -13.59 -6.51
N PRO A 198 -13.78 -13.72 -7.62
CA PRO A 198 -14.89 -14.66 -7.74
C PRO A 198 -14.47 -16.14 -7.69
N SER A 199 -13.18 -16.45 -7.83
CA SER A 199 -12.66 -17.81 -7.70
C SER A 199 -12.85 -18.40 -6.30
N ASP A 200 -13.13 -17.58 -5.30
CA ASP A 200 -13.46 -18.04 -3.94
C ASP A 200 -14.77 -18.84 -3.88
N LEU A 201 -15.61 -18.81 -4.92
CA LEU A 201 -16.80 -19.65 -5.02
C LEU A 201 -16.45 -21.15 -5.04
N GLN A 202 -15.24 -21.50 -5.49
CA GLN A 202 -14.74 -22.88 -5.55
C GLN A 202 -13.78 -23.21 -4.40
N ALA A 203 -13.50 -22.26 -3.50
CA ALA A 203 -12.56 -22.46 -2.41
C ALA A 203 -13.15 -23.37 -1.32
N PRO A 204 -12.33 -24.24 -0.69
CA PRO A 204 -12.79 -25.10 0.40
C PRO A 204 -13.04 -24.34 1.71
N ILE A 205 -12.31 -23.24 1.92
CA ILE A 205 -12.45 -22.32 3.06
C ILE A 205 -12.76 -20.93 2.53
N PHE A 206 -13.44 -20.08 3.31
CA PHE A 206 -13.88 -18.75 2.89
C PHE A 206 -14.68 -18.74 1.57
N LYS A 207 -15.45 -19.80 1.32
CA LYS A 207 -16.26 -19.94 0.11
C LYS A 207 -17.24 -18.78 -0.04
N GLY A 208 -17.21 -18.12 -1.20
CA GLY A 208 -18.20 -17.11 -1.60
C GLY A 208 -18.18 -15.79 -0.81
N LEU A 209 -17.11 -15.50 -0.06
CA LEU A 209 -17.00 -14.23 0.67
C LEU A 209 -17.01 -13.00 -0.27
N SER A 210 -16.59 -13.16 -1.52
CA SER A 210 -16.62 -12.15 -2.58
C SER A 210 -18.01 -11.54 -2.81
N ALA A 211 -19.08 -12.27 -2.47
CA ALA A 211 -20.46 -11.77 -2.52
C ALA A 211 -20.71 -10.56 -1.61
N MET A 212 -19.87 -10.36 -0.60
CA MET A 212 -19.94 -9.21 0.30
C MET A 212 -19.40 -7.92 -0.32
N ALA A 213 -18.58 -8.00 -1.36
CA ALA A 213 -18.01 -6.82 -2.01
C ALA A 213 -19.08 -5.92 -2.65
N PRO A 214 -20.02 -6.41 -3.48
CA PRO A 214 -21.10 -5.57 -3.97
C PRO A 214 -22.03 -5.08 -2.86
N MET A 215 -22.20 -5.85 -1.78
CA MET A 215 -23.05 -5.45 -0.66
C MET A 215 -22.47 -4.23 0.06
N ILE A 216 -21.21 -4.30 0.49
CA ILE A 216 -20.57 -3.18 1.19
C ILE A 216 -20.41 -1.97 0.28
N ALA A 217 -20.10 -2.16 -1.01
CA ALA A 217 -19.98 -1.07 -1.96
C ALA A 217 -21.31 -0.35 -2.20
N SER A 218 -22.42 -1.10 -2.25
CA SER A 218 -23.76 -0.50 -2.41
C SER A 218 -24.17 0.28 -1.16
N LEU A 219 -23.87 -0.23 0.04
CA LEU A 219 -24.11 0.45 1.31
C LEU A 219 -23.32 1.76 1.47
N ARG A 220 -22.16 1.89 0.82
CA ARG A 220 -21.34 3.11 0.84
C ARG A 220 -21.70 4.13 -0.25
N GLY A 221 -22.76 3.88 -1.01
CA GLY A 221 -23.22 4.75 -2.07
C GLY A 221 -22.37 4.63 -3.32
N ALA A 222 -22.60 3.56 -4.10
CA ALA A 222 -22.51 3.39 -5.56
C ALA A 222 -21.36 4.01 -6.41
N HIS A 223 -20.39 4.72 -5.86
CA HIS A 223 -19.29 5.32 -6.60
C HIS A 223 -18.09 4.38 -6.59
N GLY A 224 -18.11 3.46 -7.56
CA GLY A 224 -16.90 2.85 -8.14
C GLY A 224 -16.47 1.48 -7.60
N LEU A 225 -17.39 0.51 -7.63
CA LEU A 225 -17.03 -0.89 -7.47
C LEU A 225 -16.12 -1.36 -8.63
N ARG A 226 -14.95 -1.95 -8.29
CA ARG A 226 -14.24 -2.88 -9.17
C ARG A 226 -13.95 -4.23 -8.54
N VAL A 227 -14.85 -5.19 -8.77
CA VAL A 227 -14.49 -6.60 -8.74
C VAL A 227 -13.82 -6.92 -10.07
N ARG A 228 -12.50 -6.78 -10.11
CA ARG A 228 -11.73 -7.30 -11.23
C ARG A 228 -11.46 -8.79 -10.94
N PRO A 229 -12.08 -9.74 -11.68
CA PRO A 229 -11.51 -11.08 -11.72
C PRO A 229 -10.09 -10.88 -12.25
N ALA A 230 -9.09 -11.27 -11.45
CA ALA A 230 -7.77 -11.43 -12.01
C ALA A 230 -7.92 -12.37 -13.22
N SER A 231 -7.41 -11.93 -14.36
CA SER A 231 -7.67 -12.56 -15.65
C SER A 231 -7.40 -14.07 -15.61
N GLU A 232 -8.39 -14.83 -16.07
CA GLU A 232 -8.54 -16.30 -16.06
C GLU A 232 -8.93 -16.93 -14.71
N PRO A 233 -9.76 -18.00 -14.70
CA PRO A 233 -10.11 -18.78 -13.50
C PRO A 233 -8.89 -19.56 -12.99
N CYS A 234 -7.80 -18.84 -12.71
CA CYS A 234 -6.63 -19.38 -12.09
C CYS A 234 -6.84 -19.24 -10.58
N PRO A 235 -6.76 -20.34 -9.82
CA PRO A 235 -6.81 -20.29 -8.37
C PRO A 235 -5.63 -19.50 -7.76
N ASP A 236 -4.58 -19.22 -8.56
CA ASP A 236 -3.30 -18.66 -8.11
C ASP A 236 -3.07 -17.22 -8.58
N VAL A 237 -3.98 -16.32 -8.20
CA VAL A 237 -3.77 -14.88 -8.43
C VAL A 237 -2.69 -14.37 -7.48
N SER A 238 -1.64 -13.73 -7.98
CA SER A 238 -0.58 -13.17 -7.12
C SER A 238 -0.96 -11.81 -6.53
N ALA A 239 -0.34 -11.46 -5.40
CA ALA A 239 -0.56 -10.17 -4.76
C ALA A 239 -0.16 -9.00 -5.67
N ASP A 240 0.99 -9.14 -6.36
CA ASP A 240 1.49 -8.17 -7.34
C ASP A 240 0.53 -7.97 -8.51
N ALA A 241 -0.11 -9.03 -8.99
CA ALA A 241 -1.10 -8.91 -10.05
C ALA A 241 -2.27 -8.03 -9.58
N ILE A 242 -2.77 -8.21 -8.36
CA ILE A 242 -3.83 -7.36 -7.80
C ILE A 242 -3.33 -5.91 -7.62
N LYS A 243 -2.11 -5.70 -7.12
CA LYS A 243 -1.54 -4.34 -6.97
C LYS A 243 -1.42 -3.63 -8.31
N GLN A 244 -0.92 -4.30 -9.35
CA GLN A 244 -0.85 -3.75 -10.71
C GLN A 244 -2.22 -3.41 -11.27
N GLN A 245 -3.23 -4.24 -10.98
CA GLN A 245 -4.61 -3.98 -11.39
C GLN A 245 -5.19 -2.75 -10.70
N LEU A 246 -4.90 -2.57 -9.41
CA LEU A 246 -5.26 -1.40 -8.63
C LEU A 246 -4.54 -0.15 -9.13
N LYS A 247 -3.26 -0.24 -9.50
CA LYS A 247 -2.55 0.89 -10.13
C LYS A 247 -3.16 1.32 -11.45
N ALA A 248 -3.50 0.36 -12.31
CA ALA A 248 -4.19 0.64 -13.56
C ALA A 248 -5.55 1.32 -13.32
N HIS A 249 -6.17 1.08 -12.17
CA HIS A 249 -7.40 1.75 -11.76
C HIS A 249 -7.20 3.25 -11.48
N ILE A 250 -6.09 3.65 -10.85
CA ILE A 250 -5.82 5.03 -10.45
C ILE A 250 -5.90 6.01 -11.62
N ALA A 251 -5.62 5.56 -12.85
CA ALA A 251 -5.79 6.36 -14.06
C ALA A 251 -7.21 6.94 -14.23
N HIS A 252 -8.20 6.39 -13.53
CA HIS A 252 -9.59 6.85 -13.53
C HIS A 252 -9.96 7.71 -12.30
N GLY A 253 -9.03 7.93 -11.37
CA GLY A 253 -9.24 8.60 -10.10
C GLY A 253 -8.74 7.74 -8.93
N MET A 254 -8.04 8.36 -7.99
CA MET A 254 -7.59 7.71 -6.76
C MET A 254 -8.79 7.49 -5.83
N PRO A 255 -9.12 6.25 -5.45
CA PRO A 255 -10.18 6.01 -4.49
C PRO A 255 -9.76 6.53 -3.12
N LYS A 256 -10.71 6.99 -2.32
CA LYS A 256 -10.44 7.37 -0.94
C LYS A 256 -10.26 6.13 -0.05
N TYR A 257 -11.04 5.08 -0.32
CA TYR A 257 -11.03 3.84 0.44
C TYR A 257 -10.89 2.61 -0.47
N VAL A 258 -10.10 1.63 -0.04
CA VAL A 258 -9.93 0.33 -0.67
C VAL A 258 -10.26 -0.78 0.32
N ALA A 259 -11.26 -1.59 0.02
CA ALA A 259 -11.64 -2.75 0.82
C ALA A 259 -11.25 -4.04 0.11
N LEU A 260 -10.43 -4.87 0.76
CA LEU A 260 -10.11 -6.21 0.28
C LEU A 260 -11.15 -7.19 0.82
N VAL A 261 -11.90 -7.86 -0.05
CA VAL A 261 -13.02 -8.72 0.36
C VAL A 261 -12.72 -10.17 -0.02
N GLY A 262 -12.60 -11.01 1.01
CA GLY A 262 -12.32 -12.43 0.86
C GLY A 262 -11.11 -12.92 1.66
N GLY A 263 -10.93 -14.24 1.65
CA GLY A 263 -9.80 -14.90 2.27
C GLY A 263 -8.47 -14.66 1.52
N PRO A 264 -7.33 -15.07 2.11
CA PRO A 264 -6.01 -14.86 1.54
C PRO A 264 -5.73 -15.68 0.27
N HIS A 265 -6.50 -16.73 -0.04
CA HIS A 265 -6.37 -17.40 -1.35
C HIS A 265 -7.06 -16.60 -2.47
N ALA A 266 -8.08 -15.81 -2.12
CA ALA A 266 -8.86 -15.04 -3.08
C ALA A 266 -8.15 -13.71 -3.38
N VAL A 267 -7.74 -13.02 -2.30
CA VAL A 267 -7.00 -11.76 -2.34
C VAL A 267 -5.78 -11.93 -1.43
N PRO A 268 -4.65 -12.45 -1.94
CA PRO A 268 -3.48 -12.74 -1.11
C PRO A 268 -2.84 -11.48 -0.53
N PRO A 269 -2.35 -11.51 0.71
CA PRO A 269 -1.50 -10.45 1.22
C PRO A 269 -0.13 -10.48 0.52
N HIS A 270 0.59 -9.36 0.54
CA HIS A 270 2.01 -9.35 0.16
C HIS A 270 2.83 -9.97 1.28
N CYS A 271 3.55 -11.05 0.98
CA CYS A 271 4.39 -11.77 1.93
C CYS A 271 5.87 -11.61 1.59
N GLU A 272 6.69 -11.28 2.57
CA GLU A 272 8.15 -11.20 2.45
C GLU A 272 8.85 -11.66 3.74
N ILE A 273 10.08 -12.14 3.63
CA ILE A 273 10.86 -12.51 4.83
C ILE A 273 11.46 -11.23 5.41
N GLY A 274 10.99 -10.86 6.59
CA GLY A 274 11.50 -9.67 7.27
C GLY A 274 12.94 -9.86 7.76
N ASN A 275 13.74 -8.79 7.69
CA ASN A 275 15.12 -8.77 8.18
C ASN A 275 15.23 -9.02 9.70
N PHE A 276 14.14 -8.78 10.43
CA PHE A 276 14.06 -8.92 11.88
C PHE A 276 13.32 -10.23 12.23
N PHE A 277 13.98 -11.11 12.99
CA PHE A 277 13.57 -12.49 13.32
C PHE A 277 13.49 -13.51 12.18
N GLY A 278 13.69 -13.14 10.91
CA GLY A 278 13.65 -14.08 9.78
C GLY A 278 12.30 -14.77 9.58
N GLU A 279 11.21 -14.14 10.05
CA GLU A 279 9.85 -14.64 9.91
C GLU A 279 9.23 -14.08 8.62
N GLU A 280 8.50 -14.91 7.88
CA GLU A 280 7.67 -14.43 6.77
C GLU A 280 6.54 -13.54 7.30
N LYS A 281 6.45 -12.33 6.76
CA LYS A 281 5.50 -11.30 7.13
C LYS A 281 4.56 -11.04 5.98
N CYS A 282 3.27 -11.26 6.22
CA CYS A 282 2.21 -11.02 5.25
C CYS A 282 1.41 -9.77 5.65
N ARG A 283 1.25 -8.81 4.74
CA ARG A 283 0.51 -7.57 4.98
C ARG A 283 -0.27 -7.10 3.75
N ASP A 284 -1.30 -6.32 4.01
CA ASP A 284 -2.13 -5.71 2.95
C ASP A 284 -1.68 -4.30 2.59
N ALA A 285 -0.86 -3.64 3.42
CA ALA A 285 -0.46 -2.24 3.22
C ALA A 285 0.10 -1.90 1.83
N PRO A 286 0.82 -2.80 1.11
CA PRO A 286 1.24 -2.51 -0.26
C PRO A 286 0.08 -2.31 -1.25
N TYR A 287 -1.15 -2.69 -0.93
CA TYR A 287 -2.34 -2.32 -1.72
C TYR A 287 -2.76 -0.86 -1.52
N ALA A 288 -2.25 -0.19 -0.49
CA ALA A 288 -2.56 1.20 -0.18
C ALA A 288 -1.47 2.19 -0.60
N ASP A 289 -0.28 1.69 -0.92
CA ASP A 289 0.80 2.43 -1.56
C ASP A 289 0.64 2.29 -3.09
N LEU A 290 0.27 3.39 -3.71
CA LEU A 290 -0.16 3.48 -5.09
C LEU A 290 0.78 4.30 -5.96
N ASP A 291 1.59 5.17 -5.34
CA ASP A 291 2.62 5.98 -5.99
C ASP A 291 4.06 5.43 -5.85
N GLU A 292 4.23 4.30 -5.14
CA GLU A 292 5.51 3.61 -4.87
C GLU A 292 6.46 4.38 -3.97
N ASP A 293 5.93 5.16 -3.03
CA ASP A 293 6.68 5.66 -1.89
C ASP A 293 6.47 4.80 -0.61
N ILE A 294 6.91 5.29 0.55
CA ILE A 294 6.84 4.54 1.81
C ILE A 294 5.55 4.81 2.60
N PHE A 295 4.79 5.83 2.20
CA PHE A 295 3.55 6.27 2.79
C PHE A 295 2.37 5.60 2.09
N LEU A 296 1.26 5.45 2.82
CA LEU A 296 0.02 4.94 2.24
C LEU A 296 -0.82 6.11 1.75
N ASP A 297 -1.31 5.99 0.52
CA ASP A 297 -2.15 6.96 -0.17
C ASP A 297 -3.64 6.82 0.15
N VAL A 298 -4.09 5.57 0.31
CA VAL A 298 -5.52 5.24 0.37
C VAL A 298 -5.88 4.49 1.65
N ALA A 299 -7.05 4.79 2.21
CA ALA A 299 -7.55 4.13 3.40
C ALA A 299 -7.88 2.66 3.11
N LEU A 300 -7.22 1.73 3.78
CA LEU A 300 -7.28 0.30 3.48
C LEU A 300 -7.84 -0.52 4.63
N GLY A 301 -8.63 -1.54 4.32
CA GLY A 301 -9.11 -2.55 5.28
C GLY A 301 -9.51 -3.86 4.58
N ARG A 302 -9.48 -4.97 5.31
CA ARG A 302 -9.89 -6.29 4.81
C ARG A 302 -11.19 -6.77 5.43
N ILE A 303 -12.20 -7.05 4.60
CA ILE A 303 -13.43 -7.73 5.00
C ILE A 303 -13.23 -9.23 4.83
N VAL A 304 -13.05 -9.92 5.95
CA VAL A 304 -12.87 -11.37 6.05
C VAL A 304 -13.71 -11.88 7.21
N ALA A 305 -14.22 -13.11 7.09
CA ALA A 305 -14.99 -13.76 8.14
C ALA A 305 -14.81 -15.28 8.06
N ARG A 306 -15.42 -16.03 8.99
CA ARG A 306 -15.32 -17.50 9.05
C ARG A 306 -15.96 -18.19 7.83
N ASN A 307 -17.13 -17.71 7.45
CA ASN A 307 -17.93 -18.22 6.34
C ASN A 307 -18.86 -17.13 5.84
N LEU A 308 -19.66 -17.43 4.82
CA LEU A 308 -20.59 -16.47 4.21
C LEU A 308 -21.62 -15.91 5.21
N ALA A 309 -22.12 -16.76 6.12
CA ALA A 309 -23.02 -16.34 7.20
C ALA A 309 -22.37 -15.26 8.10
N SER A 310 -21.17 -15.55 8.61
CA SER A 310 -20.40 -14.61 9.44
C SER A 310 -20.08 -13.32 8.69
N ALA A 311 -19.81 -13.40 7.38
CA ALA A 311 -19.50 -12.24 6.55
C ALA A 311 -20.72 -11.35 6.29
N SER A 312 -21.87 -11.95 5.97
CA SER A 312 -23.14 -11.25 5.80
C SER A 312 -23.55 -10.53 7.08
N LEU A 313 -23.30 -11.17 8.23
CA LEU A 313 -23.54 -10.59 9.54
C LEU A 313 -22.59 -9.43 9.86
N LEU A 314 -21.29 -9.57 9.56
CA LEU A 314 -20.31 -8.49 9.70
C LEU A 314 -20.68 -7.28 8.85
N VAL A 315 -20.96 -7.47 7.55
CA VAL A 315 -21.33 -6.38 6.65
C VAL A 315 -22.67 -5.75 7.03
N SER A 316 -23.65 -6.55 7.43
CA SER A 316 -24.93 -6.03 7.93
C SER A 316 -24.76 -5.18 9.19
N ARG A 317 -23.90 -5.59 10.14
CA ARG A 317 -23.56 -4.77 11.32
C ARG A 317 -22.86 -3.47 10.95
N ILE A 318 -21.92 -3.50 10.01
CA ILE A 318 -21.19 -2.32 9.54
C ILE A 318 -22.14 -1.33 8.86
N GLY A 319 -22.98 -1.82 7.94
CA GLY A 319 -23.96 -1.01 7.20
C GLY A 319 -25.02 -0.41 8.10
N ASN A 320 -25.48 -1.16 9.10
CA ASN A 320 -26.57 -0.77 9.99
C ASN A 320 -26.08 -0.38 11.39
N TYR A 321 -24.83 0.06 11.53
CA TYR A 321 -24.18 0.30 12.83
C TYR A 321 -24.99 1.23 13.74
N ASP A 322 -25.59 2.27 13.19
CA ASP A 322 -26.43 3.20 13.96
C ASP A 322 -27.71 2.57 14.54
N TYR A 323 -28.19 1.48 13.94
CA TYR A 323 -29.34 0.72 14.45
C TYR A 323 -28.94 -0.39 15.41
N VAL A 324 -27.75 -0.97 15.22
CA VAL A 324 -27.31 -2.11 16.02
C VAL A 324 -26.43 -1.75 17.20
N ARG A 325 -25.98 -0.50 17.34
CA ARG A 325 -25.28 -0.08 18.56
C ARG A 325 -26.25 -0.04 19.75
N ASP A 326 -25.89 -0.74 20.81
CA ASP A 326 -26.61 -0.69 22.08
C ASP A 326 -26.26 0.59 22.86
N ALA A 327 -27.28 1.28 23.37
CA ALA A 327 -27.11 2.48 24.19
C ALA A 327 -26.22 2.24 25.43
N ALA A 328 -26.13 1.01 25.94
CA ALA A 328 -25.24 0.68 27.05
C ALA A 328 -23.77 0.49 26.64
N SER A 329 -23.45 0.36 25.34
CA SER A 329 -22.08 0.32 24.82
C SER A 329 -21.59 1.68 24.31
N GLU A 330 -22.52 2.58 23.98
CA GLU A 330 -22.23 3.91 23.46
C GLU A 330 -21.34 4.72 24.41
N GLY A 331 -20.23 5.22 23.88
CA GLY A 331 -19.27 5.98 24.68
C GLY A 331 -18.66 5.18 25.81
N ARG A 332 -18.55 3.86 25.67
CA ARG A 332 -17.77 3.01 26.56
C ARG A 332 -16.63 2.35 25.81
N PHE A 333 -15.46 2.33 26.44
CA PHE A 333 -14.33 1.54 26.00
C PHE A 333 -13.89 0.55 27.08
N GLY A 334 -13.38 -0.60 26.66
CA GLY A 334 -12.77 -1.60 27.53
C GLY A 334 -11.27 -1.69 27.29
N MET A 335 -10.52 -2.10 28.31
CA MET A 335 -9.11 -2.47 28.19
C MET A 335 -8.88 -3.86 28.79
N GLY A 336 -8.15 -4.72 28.08
CA GLY A 336 -7.89 -6.10 28.48
C GLY A 336 -6.43 -6.52 28.32
N GLY A 337 -6.06 -7.60 29.02
CA GLY A 337 -4.70 -8.14 29.04
C GLY A 337 -3.89 -7.74 30.28
N ASN A 338 -2.86 -8.51 30.59
CA ASN A 338 -1.98 -8.26 31.75
C ASN A 338 -1.02 -7.08 31.54
N LEU A 339 -0.79 -6.67 30.29
CA LEU A 339 0.12 -5.58 29.93
C LEU A 339 -0.65 -4.31 29.52
N LYS A 340 -1.95 -4.24 29.85
CA LYS A 340 -2.86 -3.16 29.43
C LYS A 340 -2.43 -1.77 29.87
N SER A 341 -1.73 -1.63 30.99
CA SER A 341 -1.26 -0.32 31.49
C SER A 341 -0.27 0.35 30.53
N SER A 342 0.43 -0.43 29.71
CA SER A 342 1.25 0.12 28.62
C SER A 342 0.41 0.88 27.58
N ALA A 343 -0.89 0.58 27.42
CA ALA A 343 -1.78 1.32 26.52
C ALA A 343 -2.53 2.48 27.19
N ASP A 344 -2.25 2.81 28.45
CA ASP A 344 -2.95 3.89 29.15
C ASP A 344 -2.77 5.26 28.46
N SER A 345 -1.65 5.47 27.74
CA SER A 345 -1.39 6.68 26.96
C SER A 345 -2.41 6.94 25.84
N ILE A 346 -3.21 5.94 25.45
CA ILE A 346 -4.31 6.05 24.47
C ILE A 346 -5.57 6.64 25.11
N ARG A 347 -5.80 6.41 26.41
CA ARG A 347 -7.05 6.78 27.11
C ARG A 347 -7.42 8.25 26.96
N PRO A 348 -6.48 9.22 27.07
CA PRO A 348 -6.82 10.62 26.95
C PRO A 348 -7.54 10.97 25.65
N ALA A 349 -7.15 10.38 24.52
CA ALA A 349 -7.82 10.61 23.23
C ALA A 349 -9.30 10.22 23.27
N LEU A 350 -9.61 9.03 23.80
CA LEU A 350 -10.98 8.52 23.93
C LEU A 350 -11.80 9.30 24.96
N THR A 351 -11.24 9.53 26.15
CA THR A 351 -11.96 10.28 27.20
C THR A 351 -12.23 11.72 26.80
N ASN A 352 -11.35 12.32 25.99
CA ASN A 352 -11.52 13.68 25.48
C ASN A 352 -12.77 13.85 24.61
N VAL A 353 -13.27 12.78 24.01
CA VAL A 353 -14.47 12.79 23.15
C VAL A 353 -15.65 12.05 23.80
N GLY A 354 -15.63 11.95 25.14
CA GLY A 354 -16.74 11.50 25.94
C GLY A 354 -16.84 9.98 26.14
N PHE A 355 -15.83 9.21 25.74
CA PHE A 355 -15.79 7.80 26.13
C PHE A 355 -15.48 7.67 27.64
N SER A 356 -16.17 6.75 28.28
CA SER A 356 -15.97 6.35 29.67
C SER A 356 -15.33 4.96 29.72
N LYS A 357 -14.38 4.75 30.63
CA LYS A 357 -13.80 3.43 30.86
C LYS A 357 -14.90 2.56 31.48
N ARG A 358 -15.15 1.39 30.90
CA ARG A 358 -15.87 0.32 31.60
C ARG A 358 -14.86 -0.39 32.49
N ASP A 359 -15.20 -0.56 33.77
CA ASP A 359 -14.40 -1.40 34.67
C ASP A 359 -14.44 -2.84 34.17
N THR A 360 -13.47 -3.19 33.33
CA THR A 360 -13.19 -4.55 32.85
C THR A 360 -12.07 -5.19 33.65
N ASP A 361 -11.77 -4.65 34.84
CA ASP A 361 -10.64 -5.08 35.67
C ASP A 361 -10.77 -6.52 36.18
N ASP A 362 -11.93 -7.15 35.99
CA ASP A 362 -12.12 -8.59 36.18
C ASP A 362 -11.97 -9.35 34.85
N THR A 363 -10.73 -9.45 34.36
CA THR A 363 -10.39 -10.29 33.19
C THR A 363 -10.82 -11.75 33.38
N ALA A 364 -10.93 -12.22 34.63
CA ALA A 364 -11.44 -13.55 34.95
C ALA A 364 -12.92 -13.75 34.52
N CYS A 365 -13.67 -12.68 34.28
CA CYS A 365 -15.04 -12.76 33.77
C CYS A 365 -15.13 -12.86 32.23
N LEU A 366 -14.06 -12.56 31.48
CA LEU A 366 -14.05 -12.60 30.00
C LEU A 366 -14.20 -14.02 29.40
N HIS A 367 -14.17 -15.06 30.24
CA HIS A 367 -14.37 -16.45 29.83
C HIS A 367 -15.80 -16.97 30.03
N LYS A 368 -16.69 -16.19 30.65
CA LYS A 368 -18.09 -16.57 30.84
C LYS A 368 -18.92 -16.08 29.64
N PRO A 369 -20.01 -16.77 29.27
CA PRO A 369 -20.97 -16.22 28.32
C PRO A 369 -21.65 -15.00 28.95
N PHE A 370 -21.29 -13.79 28.49
CA PHE A 370 -21.97 -12.53 28.79
C PHE A 370 -21.82 -11.59 27.59
N GLN A 371 -22.59 -10.51 27.59
CA GLN A 371 -22.48 -9.46 26.59
C GLN A 371 -21.53 -8.35 27.07
N LEU A 372 -20.42 -8.15 26.38
CA LEU A 372 -19.49 -7.04 26.62
C LEU A 372 -19.96 -5.80 25.86
N GLN A 373 -20.64 -4.90 26.57
CA GLN A 373 -21.16 -3.65 26.01
C GLN A 373 -20.07 -2.57 26.07
N VAL A 374 -19.20 -2.58 25.07
CA VAL A 374 -18.23 -1.52 24.77
C VAL A 374 -18.27 -1.27 23.26
N SER A 375 -17.95 -0.06 22.83
CA SER A 375 -17.85 0.33 21.41
C SER A 375 -16.40 0.37 20.92
N ALA A 376 -15.46 0.41 21.86
CA ALA A 376 -14.02 0.30 21.63
C ALA A 376 -13.40 -0.70 22.62
N PHE A 377 -12.51 -1.56 22.16
CA PHE A 377 -11.75 -2.48 23.02
C PHE A 377 -10.26 -2.43 22.68
N ILE A 378 -9.43 -2.17 23.69
CA ILE A 378 -7.97 -2.11 23.55
C ILE A 378 -7.37 -3.28 24.32
N HIS A 379 -6.54 -4.07 23.66
CA HIS A 379 -5.89 -5.24 24.22
C HIS A 379 -4.37 -5.09 24.15
N VAL A 380 -3.69 -5.34 25.28
CA VAL A 380 -2.23 -5.55 25.29
C VAL A 380 -1.90 -6.69 26.25
N ASP A 381 -1.36 -7.77 25.69
CA ASP A 381 -0.90 -8.95 26.41
C ASP A 381 -0.04 -9.80 25.46
N HIS A 382 0.63 -10.81 26.01
CA HIS A 382 1.10 -11.95 25.22
C HIS A 382 -0.07 -12.63 24.55
N ALA A 383 0.07 -12.97 23.28
CA ALA A 383 -1.04 -13.47 22.48
C ALA A 383 -0.56 -14.36 21.33
N GLY A 384 -1.52 -14.96 20.64
CA GLY A 384 -1.31 -15.71 19.40
C GLY A 384 -2.55 -15.67 18.52
N ALA A 385 -2.48 -16.34 17.37
CA ALA A 385 -3.58 -16.39 16.42
C ALA A 385 -4.88 -16.99 16.99
N GLY A 386 -4.76 -17.91 17.95
CA GLY A 386 -5.89 -18.54 18.64
C GLY A 386 -6.38 -17.79 19.89
N GLY A 387 -5.73 -16.71 20.33
CA GLY A 387 -6.15 -16.03 21.55
C GLY A 387 -5.40 -14.73 21.87
N MET A 388 -6.14 -13.80 22.48
CA MET A 388 -5.67 -12.50 22.98
C MET A 388 -5.35 -12.62 24.47
N GLY A 389 -4.32 -13.42 24.80
CA GLY A 389 -3.82 -13.61 26.16
C GLY A 389 -4.90 -13.98 27.16
N HIS A 390 -5.01 -13.17 28.21
CA HIS A 390 -5.98 -13.34 29.29
C HIS A 390 -7.37 -12.73 28.98
N SER A 391 -7.61 -12.31 27.73
CA SER A 391 -8.88 -11.70 27.32
C SER A 391 -9.79 -12.68 26.57
N PHE A 392 -9.48 -12.95 25.30
CA PHE A 392 -10.34 -13.73 24.41
C PHE A 392 -9.60 -14.94 23.85
N LYS A 393 -10.34 -16.03 23.61
CA LYS A 393 -9.87 -17.21 22.89
C LYS A 393 -10.72 -17.43 21.65
N TYR A 394 -10.24 -18.20 20.69
CA TYR A 394 -10.98 -18.55 19.48
C TYR A 394 -12.31 -19.29 19.73
N ASN A 395 -12.47 -19.92 20.89
CA ASN A 395 -13.72 -20.55 21.29
C ASN A 395 -14.57 -19.68 22.22
N THR A 396 -14.27 -18.39 22.32
CA THR A 396 -15.07 -17.45 23.13
C THR A 396 -16.52 -17.42 22.65
N LYS A 397 -17.43 -17.26 23.61
CA LYS A 397 -18.87 -17.04 23.39
C LYS A 397 -19.32 -15.69 23.94
N VAL A 398 -18.37 -14.81 24.25
CA VAL A 398 -18.67 -13.43 24.66
C VAL A 398 -19.21 -12.68 23.45
N LEU A 399 -20.45 -12.20 23.56
CA LEU A 399 -21.04 -11.32 22.58
C LEU A 399 -20.52 -9.90 22.81
N LEU A 400 -19.88 -9.33 21.81
CA LEU A 400 -19.50 -7.93 21.79
C LEU A 400 -20.69 -7.12 21.27
N SER A 401 -20.99 -5.99 21.90
CA SER A 401 -21.68 -4.94 21.14
C SER A 401 -20.84 -4.55 19.93
N PRO A 402 -21.44 -4.05 18.83
CA PRO A 402 -20.71 -3.54 17.67
C PRO A 402 -19.54 -2.64 18.08
N SER A 403 -18.31 -3.15 17.89
CA SER A 403 -17.11 -2.55 18.46
C SER A 403 -15.89 -2.61 17.55
N VAL A 404 -15.01 -1.61 17.69
CA VAL A 404 -13.68 -1.63 17.11
C VAL A 404 -12.71 -2.21 18.13
N VAL A 405 -12.02 -3.27 17.74
CA VAL A 405 -11.03 -3.96 18.59
C VAL A 405 -9.62 -3.63 18.10
N SER A 406 -8.71 -3.37 19.03
CA SER A 406 -7.30 -3.10 18.73
C SER A 406 -6.43 -3.92 19.66
N SER A 407 -5.45 -4.65 19.11
CA SER A 407 -4.62 -5.59 19.85
C SER A 407 -3.13 -5.40 19.58
N GLY A 408 -2.38 -5.04 20.61
CA GLY A 408 -0.91 -5.01 20.60
C GLY A 408 -0.25 -6.38 20.80
N GLY A 409 -1.04 -7.45 20.92
CA GLY A 409 -0.53 -8.82 21.15
C GLY A 409 -0.10 -9.53 19.87
N CYS A 410 0.88 -10.43 20.00
CA CYS A 410 1.45 -11.20 18.90
C CYS A 410 0.43 -12.01 18.11
N SER A 411 0.55 -12.00 16.78
CA SER A 411 -0.20 -12.86 15.85
C SER A 411 -1.72 -12.82 15.99
N THR A 412 -2.30 -11.84 16.69
CA THR A 412 -3.75 -11.80 16.93
C THR A 412 -4.58 -11.62 15.67
N ALA A 413 -3.99 -11.09 14.60
CA ALA A 413 -4.56 -11.01 13.25
C ALA A 413 -4.08 -12.14 12.31
N GLY A 414 -3.27 -13.08 12.79
CA GLY A 414 -2.57 -14.09 11.99
C GLY A 414 -3.36 -15.38 11.79
N PHE A 415 -4.59 -15.30 11.29
CA PHE A 415 -5.44 -16.47 11.10
C PHE A 415 -4.86 -17.52 10.13
N ASP A 416 -3.94 -17.10 9.26
CA ASP A 416 -3.17 -17.94 8.35
C ASP A 416 -2.09 -18.79 9.04
N LYS A 417 -1.75 -18.51 10.31
CA LYS A 417 -0.78 -19.32 11.09
C LYS A 417 -1.38 -20.59 11.69
N LEU A 418 -2.69 -20.76 11.64
CA LEU A 418 -3.39 -21.89 12.24
C LEU A 418 -3.62 -22.98 11.20
N SER A 419 -3.64 -24.23 11.64
CA SER A 419 -4.02 -25.35 10.77
C SER A 419 -5.46 -25.23 10.27
N ASP A 420 -6.34 -24.69 11.11
CA ASP A 420 -7.68 -24.26 10.74
C ASP A 420 -7.82 -22.76 11.02
N PRO A 421 -7.95 -21.92 9.99
CA PRO A 421 -8.19 -20.49 10.18
C PRO A 421 -9.45 -20.17 11.01
N MET A 422 -10.42 -21.09 11.09
CA MET A 422 -11.64 -20.94 11.88
C MET A 422 -11.39 -20.96 13.40
N ASP A 423 -10.23 -21.43 13.83
CA ASP A 423 -9.74 -21.35 15.21
C ASP A 423 -9.01 -20.02 15.48
N SER A 424 -9.20 -19.01 14.63
CA SER A 424 -8.62 -17.69 14.86
C SER A 424 -9.48 -16.81 15.76
N VAL A 425 -8.82 -16.14 16.72
CA VAL A 425 -9.47 -15.17 17.61
C VAL A 425 -10.03 -13.97 16.84
N VAL A 426 -9.37 -13.49 15.78
CA VAL A 426 -9.89 -12.33 15.03
C VAL A 426 -11.18 -12.66 14.28
N LEU A 427 -11.22 -13.79 13.57
CA LEU A 427 -12.43 -14.21 12.87
C LEU A 427 -13.57 -14.53 13.84
N THR A 428 -13.21 -15.05 15.02
CA THR A 428 -14.17 -15.26 16.10
C THR A 428 -14.74 -13.95 16.61
N LEU A 429 -13.92 -12.95 16.93
CA LEU A 429 -14.44 -11.67 17.43
C LEU A 429 -15.24 -10.91 16.39
N LEU A 430 -14.85 -10.93 15.12
CA LEU A 430 -15.65 -10.36 14.02
C LEU A 430 -17.02 -11.03 13.90
N HIS A 431 -17.07 -12.36 14.06
CA HIS A 431 -18.33 -13.09 14.15
C HIS A 431 -19.15 -12.68 15.38
N TYR A 432 -18.53 -12.62 16.55
CA TYR A 432 -19.17 -12.33 17.84
C TYR A 432 -19.40 -10.84 18.14
N GLY A 433 -19.31 -9.94 17.15
CA GLY A 433 -19.81 -8.57 17.25
C GLY A 433 -18.79 -7.46 17.01
N ALA A 434 -17.49 -7.75 16.89
CA ALA A 434 -16.53 -6.76 16.42
C ALA A 434 -16.86 -6.37 14.98
N VAL A 435 -16.87 -5.06 14.68
CA VAL A 435 -17.04 -4.52 13.32
C VAL A 435 -15.70 -4.23 12.65
N ALA A 436 -14.63 -4.15 13.44
CA ALA A 436 -13.27 -4.01 12.97
C ALA A 436 -12.25 -4.56 13.97
N PHE A 437 -11.07 -4.92 13.47
CA PHE A 437 -9.96 -5.43 14.26
C PHE A 437 -8.63 -4.92 13.72
N LEU A 438 -7.82 -4.27 14.56
CA LEU A 438 -6.45 -3.86 14.27
C LEU A 438 -5.48 -4.74 15.08
N GLY A 439 -4.54 -5.41 14.43
CA GLY A 439 -3.51 -6.20 15.12
C GLY A 439 -2.43 -6.76 14.21
N GLY A 440 -1.45 -7.45 14.79
CA GLY A 440 -0.34 -8.02 14.04
C GLY A 440 -0.63 -9.45 13.51
N PRO A 441 -0.40 -9.75 12.22
CA PRO A 441 -0.51 -11.11 11.67
C PRO A 441 0.61 -12.05 12.16
N ARG A 442 1.72 -11.48 12.63
CA ARG A 442 2.90 -12.16 13.17
C ARG A 442 3.27 -11.54 14.53
N ASN A 443 4.43 -11.90 15.09
CA ASN A 443 4.83 -11.44 16.43
C ASN A 443 4.88 -9.91 16.52
N ALA A 444 4.02 -9.32 17.36
CA ALA A 444 4.01 -7.87 17.56
C ALA A 444 5.15 -7.49 18.50
N ILE A 445 5.63 -6.25 18.39
CA ILE A 445 6.65 -5.69 19.28
C ILE A 445 6.15 -4.36 19.84
N THR A 446 6.72 -3.90 20.96
CA THR A 446 6.37 -2.65 21.63
C THR A 446 6.22 -1.44 20.69
N ALA A 447 7.08 -1.33 19.68
CA ALA A 447 7.04 -0.22 18.72
C ALA A 447 5.71 -0.11 17.96
N SER A 448 4.93 -1.19 17.85
CA SER A 448 3.56 -1.17 17.31
C SER A 448 2.60 -0.27 18.09
N GLY A 449 2.87 0.00 19.37
CA GLY A 449 2.08 0.90 20.20
C GLY A 449 1.89 2.29 19.60
N LEU A 450 2.83 2.74 18.77
CA LEU A 450 2.73 3.96 17.98
C LEU A 450 1.52 3.92 17.02
N VAL A 451 1.35 2.81 16.27
CA VAL A 451 0.24 2.63 15.33
C VAL A 451 -1.08 2.63 16.08
N HIS A 452 -1.17 1.88 17.18
CA HIS A 452 -2.37 1.79 18.00
C HIS A 452 -2.78 3.15 18.59
N ALA A 453 -1.83 3.92 19.13
CA ALA A 453 -2.13 5.24 19.69
C ALA A 453 -2.54 6.26 18.62
N ALA A 454 -1.85 6.26 17.47
CA ALA A 454 -2.23 7.11 16.34
C ALA A 454 -3.63 6.74 15.81
N PHE A 455 -3.92 5.45 15.66
CA PHE A 455 -5.22 4.95 15.22
C PHE A 455 -6.36 5.46 16.11
N TRP A 456 -6.23 5.36 17.43
CA TRP A 456 -7.26 5.82 18.36
C TRP A 456 -7.35 7.35 18.45
N ASN A 457 -6.24 8.08 18.27
CA ASN A 457 -6.27 9.54 18.15
C ASN A 457 -7.13 9.97 16.95
N GLU A 458 -6.93 9.37 15.78
CA GLU A 458 -7.69 9.71 14.57
C GLU A 458 -9.16 9.29 14.66
N ILE A 459 -9.46 8.11 15.24
CA ILE A 459 -10.85 7.72 15.53
C ILE A 459 -11.52 8.75 16.45
N ALA A 460 -10.83 9.20 17.51
CA ALA A 460 -11.37 10.24 18.39
C ALA A 460 -11.66 11.55 17.64
N LEU A 461 -10.91 11.87 16.58
CA LEU A 461 -11.17 13.00 15.69
C LEU A 461 -12.28 12.73 14.65
N GLY A 462 -12.97 11.60 14.71
CA GLY A 462 -14.08 11.24 13.84
C GLY A 462 -13.67 10.73 12.45
N LYS A 463 -12.40 10.33 12.29
CA LYS A 463 -11.92 9.67 11.07
C LYS A 463 -12.47 8.25 10.94
N SER A 464 -12.49 7.73 9.72
CA SER A 464 -12.78 6.31 9.51
C SER A 464 -11.64 5.44 10.04
N ILE A 465 -11.90 4.15 10.23
CA ILE A 465 -10.86 3.20 10.69
C ILE A 465 -9.72 3.06 9.66
N GLY A 466 -10.01 3.16 8.36
CA GLY A 466 -8.99 3.12 7.31
C GLY A 466 -8.13 4.38 7.28
N GLU A 467 -8.73 5.56 7.42
CA GLU A 467 -7.99 6.83 7.56
C GLU A 467 -7.10 6.81 8.81
N ALA A 468 -7.63 6.29 9.93
CA ALA A 468 -6.88 6.12 11.16
C ALA A 468 -5.72 5.12 11.03
N PHE A 469 -5.90 4.05 10.26
CA PHE A 469 -4.85 3.07 9.99
C PHE A 469 -3.74 3.66 9.13
N VAL A 470 -4.07 4.38 8.05
CA VAL A 470 -3.09 5.14 7.23
C VAL A 470 -2.29 6.11 8.09
N ALA A 471 -2.94 6.84 8.99
CA ALA A 471 -2.24 7.74 9.90
C ALA A 471 -1.29 7.00 10.86
N GLY A 472 -1.72 5.86 11.42
CA GLY A 472 -0.83 5.05 12.26
C GLY A 472 0.36 4.50 11.49
N TRP A 473 0.13 4.04 10.27
CA TRP A 473 1.17 3.52 9.40
C TRP A 473 2.18 4.58 8.97
N ASN A 474 1.70 5.71 8.43
CA ASN A 474 2.57 6.79 7.93
C ASN A 474 3.37 7.42 9.09
N ASN A 475 2.88 7.34 10.34
CA ASN A 475 3.68 7.69 11.51
C ASN A 475 4.85 6.74 11.74
N VAL A 476 4.66 5.43 11.54
CA VAL A 476 5.77 4.45 11.61
C VAL A 476 6.72 4.61 10.43
N ALA A 477 6.22 4.85 9.22
CA ALA A 477 7.05 5.15 8.05
C ALA A 477 7.93 6.38 8.29
N LEU A 478 7.33 7.47 8.79
CA LEU A 478 8.09 8.66 9.19
C LEU A 478 9.12 8.32 10.27
N ASN A 479 8.71 7.53 11.27
CA ASN A 479 9.61 7.09 12.31
C ASN A 479 10.77 6.24 11.77
N HIS A 480 10.54 5.38 10.77
CA HIS A 480 11.54 4.55 10.09
C HIS A 480 12.59 5.41 9.40
N ILE A 481 12.15 6.38 8.59
CA ILE A 481 13.06 7.25 7.82
C ILE A 481 13.88 8.15 8.77
N ASP A 482 13.27 8.63 9.86
CA ASP A 482 13.94 9.56 10.78
C ASP A 482 14.86 8.87 11.81
N GLN A 483 14.94 7.55 11.87
CA GLN A 483 15.82 6.89 12.83
C GLN A 483 17.29 7.07 12.47
N ALA A 484 18.10 7.45 13.46
CA ALA A 484 19.55 7.60 13.30
C ALA A 484 20.33 6.28 13.32
N THR A 485 19.69 5.15 13.66
CA THR A 485 20.36 3.85 13.81
C THR A 485 19.65 2.77 13.01
N ASP A 486 20.44 1.88 12.40
CA ASP A 486 19.97 0.71 11.66
C ASP A 486 19.01 -0.17 12.50
N ALA A 487 19.32 -0.38 13.78
CA ALA A 487 18.48 -1.17 14.67
C ALA A 487 17.08 -0.57 14.85
N ALA A 488 16.98 0.75 15.03
CA ALA A 488 15.70 1.43 15.19
C ALA A 488 14.93 1.48 13.86
N GLN A 489 15.63 1.65 12.74
CA GLN A 489 15.04 1.61 11.39
C GLN A 489 14.41 0.23 11.12
N LYS A 490 15.16 -0.86 11.37
CA LYS A 490 14.67 -2.26 11.27
C LYS A 490 13.49 -2.55 12.19
N THR A 491 13.48 -1.93 13.38
CA THR A 491 12.35 -2.07 14.31
C THR A 491 11.08 -1.43 13.73
N ALA A 492 11.18 -0.23 13.14
CA ALA A 492 10.04 0.43 12.50
C ALA A 492 9.59 -0.31 11.23
N GLU A 493 10.54 -0.77 10.41
CA GLU A 493 10.28 -1.62 9.24
C GLU A 493 9.50 -2.87 9.66
N TYR A 494 9.91 -3.53 10.74
CA TYR A 494 9.21 -4.70 11.26
C TYR A 494 7.77 -4.43 11.66
N VAL A 495 7.49 -3.28 12.28
CA VAL A 495 6.12 -2.88 12.63
C VAL A 495 5.29 -2.64 11.37
N MET A 496 5.87 -1.95 10.37
CA MET A 496 5.23 -1.81 9.06
C MET A 496 4.94 -3.20 8.49
N MET A 497 5.91 -4.12 8.45
CA MET A 497 5.63 -5.45 7.91
C MET A 497 4.56 -6.27 8.68
N ASN A 498 4.13 -5.83 9.88
CA ASN A 498 3.37 -6.64 10.82
C ASN A 498 2.16 -5.97 11.48
N ILE A 499 1.41 -5.13 10.75
CA ILE A 499 0.08 -4.69 11.20
C ILE A 499 -0.94 -4.84 10.07
N ALA A 500 -2.13 -5.31 10.41
CA ALA A 500 -3.26 -5.44 9.50
C ALA A 500 -4.54 -4.84 10.12
N LEU A 501 -5.37 -4.23 9.28
CA LEU A 501 -6.72 -3.79 9.62
C LEU A 501 -7.76 -4.71 8.96
N MET A 502 -8.60 -5.34 9.77
CA MET A 502 -9.78 -6.06 9.32
C MET A 502 -11.04 -5.23 9.61
N GLY A 503 -11.99 -5.23 8.69
CA GLY A 503 -13.18 -4.39 8.70
C GLY A 503 -13.25 -3.50 7.46
N ASP A 504 -14.36 -2.76 7.37
CA ASP A 504 -14.58 -1.79 6.29
C ASP A 504 -13.77 -0.51 6.54
N PRO A 505 -12.82 -0.13 5.66
CA PRO A 505 -12.00 1.08 5.83
C PRO A 505 -12.79 2.38 5.94
N ALA A 506 -14.01 2.45 5.40
CA ALA A 506 -14.87 3.63 5.48
C ALA A 506 -15.73 3.67 6.75
N PHE A 507 -15.70 2.62 7.58
CA PHE A 507 -16.44 2.58 8.83
C PHE A 507 -15.97 3.69 9.79
N LYS A 508 -16.93 4.45 10.32
CA LYS A 508 -16.71 5.48 11.33
C LYS A 508 -17.36 5.06 12.64
N LEU A 509 -16.56 5.02 13.70
CA LEU A 509 -17.07 4.76 15.04
C LEU A 509 -17.91 5.94 15.51
N PHE A 510 -19.01 5.67 16.24
CA PHE A 510 -19.77 6.72 16.90
C PHE A 510 -18.92 7.42 17.98
N ILE A 511 -18.80 8.74 17.86
CA ILE A 511 -18.06 9.58 18.80
C ILE A 511 -19.06 10.33 19.73
N PRO A 512 -19.03 10.10 21.06
CA PRO A 512 -20.04 10.62 22.00
C PRO A 512 -20.15 12.14 22.05
N SER A 513 -19.03 12.86 22.00
CA SER A 513 -18.99 14.32 22.04
C SER A 513 -17.86 14.88 21.18
N ALA A 514 -17.93 16.18 20.87
CA ALA A 514 -16.75 16.91 20.40
C ALA A 514 -15.62 16.85 21.45
N PRO A 515 -14.36 17.09 21.03
CA PRO A 515 -13.22 17.22 21.94
C PRO A 515 -13.49 18.22 23.08
N GLN A 516 -13.31 17.79 24.33
CA GLN A 516 -13.47 18.62 25.54
C GLN A 516 -12.22 19.46 25.85
N GLN A 517 -11.07 19.01 25.38
CA GLN A 517 -9.77 19.63 25.50
C GLN A 517 -9.15 19.76 24.11
N ARG A 518 -8.35 20.82 23.92
CA ARG A 518 -7.62 21.03 22.68
C ARG A 518 -6.55 19.93 22.51
N PRO A 519 -6.59 19.13 21.42
CA PRO A 519 -5.55 18.14 21.14
C PRO A 519 -4.24 18.83 20.73
N ALA A 520 -3.15 18.07 20.72
CA ALA A 520 -1.96 18.47 19.99
C ALA A 520 -2.28 18.49 18.48
N GLU A 521 -1.92 19.57 17.78
CA GLU A 521 -2.32 19.76 16.39
C GLU A 521 -1.38 20.72 15.64
N VAL A 522 -1.46 20.67 14.31
CA VAL A 522 -0.84 21.63 13.39
C VAL A 522 -1.92 22.63 12.98
N VAL A 523 -1.66 23.92 13.19
CA VAL A 523 -2.54 25.02 12.78
C VAL A 523 -1.84 25.89 11.75
N GLN A 524 -2.51 26.19 10.64
CA GLN A 524 -2.03 27.21 9.71
C GLN A 524 -2.43 28.61 10.20
N MET A 525 -1.43 29.47 10.37
CA MET A 525 -1.61 30.85 10.80
C MET A 525 -2.02 31.75 9.62
N SER A 526 -2.64 32.90 9.90
CA SER A 526 -3.08 33.86 8.88
C SER A 526 -1.95 34.43 8.00
N ASN A 527 -0.70 34.36 8.45
CA ASN A 527 0.49 34.77 7.70
C ASN A 527 1.14 33.61 6.91
N GLY A 528 0.46 32.47 6.76
CA GLY A 528 0.96 31.30 6.04
C GLY A 528 2.00 30.46 6.80
N ARG A 529 2.37 30.85 8.03
CA ARG A 529 3.23 30.02 8.90
C ARG A 529 2.44 28.85 9.47
N LEU A 530 3.13 27.76 9.80
CA LEU A 530 2.54 26.65 10.53
C LEU A 530 2.88 26.78 12.02
N LYS A 531 1.95 26.39 12.88
CA LYS A 531 2.15 26.34 14.34
C LYS A 531 1.78 24.95 14.82
N VAL A 532 2.75 24.25 15.40
CA VAL A 532 2.48 23.05 16.19
C VAL A 532 2.17 23.50 17.60
N THR A 533 1.05 23.04 18.12
CA THR A 533 0.64 23.33 19.49
C THR A 533 0.62 22.02 20.29
N GLY A 534 1.21 22.04 21.48
CA GLY A 534 1.09 20.94 22.44
C GLY A 534 -0.37 20.80 22.91
N PRO A 535 -0.73 19.66 23.52
CA PRO A 535 -2.07 19.44 24.04
C PRO A 535 -2.36 20.41 25.19
N GLN A 536 -3.64 20.64 25.48
CA GLN A 536 -4.04 21.46 26.63
C GLN A 536 -3.57 20.89 27.97
N GLN A 537 -3.61 19.56 28.11
CA GLN A 537 -3.25 18.86 29.33
C GLN A 537 -2.58 17.52 29.03
N TRP A 538 -1.59 17.18 29.86
CA TRP A 538 -0.99 15.86 29.91
C TRP A 538 -1.58 15.04 31.06
N THR A 539 -1.79 13.75 30.83
CA THR A 539 -2.21 12.80 31.87
C THR A 539 -1.07 11.86 32.19
N LYS A 540 -0.63 11.84 33.45
CA LYS A 540 0.37 10.92 33.99
C LYS A 540 -0.32 9.62 34.41
N PHE A 541 0.22 8.50 33.96
CA PHE A 541 -0.20 7.16 34.33
C PHE A 541 0.95 6.45 35.03
N LYS A 542 0.64 5.59 35.98
CA LYS A 542 1.60 4.69 36.62
C LYS A 542 1.35 3.29 36.05
N ALA A 543 2.41 2.62 35.61
CA ALA A 543 2.37 1.21 35.20
C ALA A 543 1.77 0.36 36.32
N ASP A 544 0.96 -0.62 35.96
CA ASP A 544 0.48 -1.60 36.93
C ASP A 544 1.58 -2.61 37.28
N GLN A 545 1.39 -3.30 38.40
CA GLN A 545 2.38 -4.26 38.92
C GLN A 545 2.65 -5.39 37.92
N SER A 546 1.64 -5.82 37.16
CA SER A 546 1.80 -6.89 36.16
C SER A 546 2.78 -6.52 35.05
N LEU A 547 2.80 -5.26 34.61
CA LEU A 547 3.79 -4.79 33.63
C LEU A 547 5.20 -4.73 34.23
N SER A 548 5.33 -4.23 35.46
CA SER A 548 6.62 -4.21 36.17
C SER A 548 7.16 -5.62 36.42
N ASP A 549 6.29 -6.56 36.78
CA ASP A 549 6.65 -7.97 37.01
C ASP A 549 7.14 -8.65 35.72
N GLU A 550 6.44 -8.44 34.60
CA GLU A 550 6.82 -8.96 33.28
C GLU A 550 8.25 -8.52 32.88
N TRP A 551 8.60 -7.29 33.24
CA TRP A 551 9.89 -6.67 32.93
C TRP A 551 10.94 -6.88 34.00
N ASN A 552 10.59 -7.57 35.09
CA ASN A 552 11.44 -7.74 36.27
C ASN A 552 11.97 -6.39 36.81
N TRP A 553 11.13 -5.35 36.75
CA TRP A 553 11.43 -4.00 37.23
C TRP A 553 10.93 -3.82 38.67
N GLN A 554 11.82 -3.41 39.58
CA GLN A 554 11.52 -3.28 41.01
C GLN A 554 11.02 -1.88 41.42
N GLY A 555 10.99 -0.93 40.48
CA GLY A 555 10.56 0.45 40.74
C GLY A 555 9.18 0.75 40.18
N ASP A 556 8.82 2.03 40.24
CA ASP A 556 7.66 2.54 39.51
C ASP A 556 8.06 2.84 38.07
N LEU A 557 7.09 2.72 37.16
CA LEU A 557 7.20 3.25 35.79
C LEU A 557 6.00 4.15 35.52
N TYR A 558 6.24 5.20 34.77
CA TYR A 558 5.27 6.23 34.45
C TYR A 558 5.20 6.45 32.95
N TYR A 559 3.99 6.75 32.48
CA TYR A 559 3.71 7.09 31.09
C TYR A 559 2.89 8.37 31.02
N TYR A 560 2.96 9.04 29.88
CA TYR A 560 2.17 10.22 29.61
C TYR A 560 1.34 10.05 28.34
N GLY A 561 0.06 10.40 28.43
CA GLY A 561 -0.84 10.47 27.28
C GLY A 561 -1.53 11.83 27.19
N ALA A 562 -1.89 12.22 25.97
CA ALA A 562 -2.70 13.40 25.71
C ALA A 562 -3.39 13.27 24.34
N PRO A 563 -4.56 13.92 24.12
CA PRO A 563 -5.22 13.90 22.82
C PRO A 563 -4.31 14.50 21.72
N GLY A 564 -4.20 13.82 20.59
CA GLY A 564 -3.33 14.20 19.46
C GLY A 564 -1.85 13.86 19.64
N ALA A 565 -1.41 13.42 20.82
CA ALA A 565 -0.05 12.96 21.05
C ALA A 565 0.05 11.43 20.86
N THR A 566 1.10 10.98 20.18
CA THR A 566 1.39 9.58 19.92
C THR A 566 2.76 9.22 20.51
N PRO A 567 2.85 8.25 21.44
CA PRO A 567 4.12 7.83 22.00
C PRO A 567 4.91 6.98 21.00
N GLN A 568 6.16 7.36 20.74
CA GLN A 568 7.15 6.46 20.17
C GLN A 568 7.66 5.57 21.31
N LYS A 569 7.50 4.27 21.18
CA LYS A 569 7.96 3.30 22.18
C LYS A 569 9.16 2.52 21.69
N MET A 570 10.10 2.24 22.59
CA MET A 570 11.23 1.36 22.31
C MET A 570 11.62 0.57 23.55
N TRP A 571 12.01 -0.69 23.34
CA TRP A 571 12.59 -1.52 24.39
C TRP A 571 14.00 -1.01 24.75
N HIS A 572 14.26 -0.76 26.03
CA HIS A 572 15.56 -0.30 26.50
C HIS A 572 16.33 -1.45 27.15
N GLY A 573 17.16 -2.15 26.35
CA GLY A 573 17.80 -3.41 26.76
C GLY A 573 18.60 -3.39 28.07
N SER A 574 19.22 -2.27 28.44
CA SER A 574 19.94 -2.16 29.73
C SER A 574 19.07 -1.76 30.92
N LYS A 575 17.87 -1.20 30.67
CA LYS A 575 16.90 -0.86 31.72
C LYS A 575 15.83 -1.94 31.90
N LEU A 576 15.74 -2.87 30.95
CA LEU A 576 14.79 -3.98 30.92
C LEU A 576 13.33 -3.54 30.95
N HIS A 577 13.02 -2.36 30.42
CA HIS A 577 11.65 -1.86 30.29
C HIS A 577 11.49 -1.04 29.01
N ASP A 578 10.25 -0.74 28.64
CA ASP A 578 9.97 0.19 27.55
C ASP A 578 10.21 1.65 27.98
N VAL A 579 10.75 2.45 27.07
CA VAL A 579 10.79 3.91 27.18
C VAL A 579 9.87 4.52 26.14
N GLU A 580 9.16 5.59 26.52
CA GLU A 580 8.18 6.27 25.66
C GLU A 580 8.49 7.75 25.49
N PHE A 581 8.44 8.21 24.25
CA PHE A 581 8.64 9.62 23.89
C PHE A 581 7.36 10.17 23.25
N PRO A 582 6.64 11.11 23.88
CA PRO A 582 5.41 11.66 23.32
C PRO A 582 5.69 12.64 22.17
N TYR A 583 5.22 12.32 20.97
CA TYR A 583 5.33 13.16 19.78
C TYR A 583 3.97 13.63 19.26
N LEU A 584 3.98 14.76 18.56
CA LEU A 584 3.03 14.99 17.47
C LEU A 584 3.70 14.56 16.18
N TYR A 585 3.03 13.69 15.42
CA TYR A 585 3.40 13.41 14.04
C TYR A 585 2.65 14.41 13.17
N ALA A 586 3.28 15.56 12.95
CA ALA A 586 2.69 16.70 12.29
C ALA A 586 2.50 16.42 10.80
N ARG A 587 1.34 16.83 10.28
CA ARG A 587 0.96 16.71 8.88
C ARG A 587 0.40 18.02 8.38
N PHE A 588 0.73 18.40 7.14
CA PHE A 588 0.14 19.54 6.48
C PHE A 588 0.04 19.32 4.97
N THR A 589 -1.17 19.24 4.44
CA THR A 589 -1.40 19.08 3.00
C THR A 589 -1.43 20.44 2.31
N THR A 590 -0.66 20.58 1.24
CA THR A 590 -0.51 21.82 0.47
C THR A 590 -0.26 21.53 -1.01
N THR A 591 -0.60 22.47 -1.88
CA THR A 591 -0.17 22.47 -3.29
C THR A 591 1.06 23.35 -3.51
N ALA A 592 1.47 24.11 -2.49
CA ALA A 592 2.67 24.94 -2.58
C ALA A 592 3.91 24.05 -2.62
N ASP A 593 4.88 24.42 -3.46
CA ASP A 593 6.16 23.74 -3.46
C ASP A 593 6.97 24.17 -2.24
N VAL A 594 6.96 23.36 -1.18
CA VAL A 594 7.75 23.60 0.04
C VAL A 594 9.03 22.79 -0.07
N VAL A 595 10.19 23.40 0.19
CA VAL A 595 11.50 22.72 0.14
C VAL A 595 12.13 22.55 1.52
N GLY A 596 11.52 23.13 2.56
CA GLY A 596 11.98 22.99 3.94
C GLY A 596 11.25 23.89 4.91
N PHE A 597 11.64 23.80 6.18
CA PHE A 597 11.14 24.67 7.24
C PHE A 597 12.27 25.43 7.94
N LYS A 598 11.94 26.63 8.37
CA LYS A 598 12.66 27.33 9.43
C LYS A 598 11.81 27.34 10.69
N ALA A 599 12.20 26.54 11.68
CA ALA A 599 11.50 26.43 12.94
C ALA A 599 12.01 27.45 13.97
N SER A 600 11.13 27.92 14.86
CA SER A 600 11.52 28.69 16.04
C SER A 600 12.32 27.82 17.02
N GLU A 601 13.31 28.41 17.69
CA GLU A 601 14.13 27.70 18.66
C GLU A 601 13.34 27.26 19.88
N VAL A 602 13.64 26.06 20.37
CA VAL A 602 13.09 25.48 21.60
C VAL A 602 14.20 24.71 22.32
N PRO A 603 14.10 24.51 23.65
CA PRO A 603 15.09 23.73 24.40
C PRO A 603 15.15 22.27 23.94
N LEU A 604 16.36 21.72 23.77
CA LEU A 604 16.52 20.29 23.50
C LEU A 604 16.12 19.45 24.74
N PRO A 605 15.51 18.27 24.55
CA PRO A 605 15.24 17.58 23.28
C PRO A 605 13.87 17.92 22.65
N LEU A 606 13.16 18.95 23.12
CA LEU A 606 11.80 19.28 22.67
C LEU A 606 11.76 19.83 21.23
N GLY A 607 10.55 19.78 20.65
CA GLY A 607 10.24 20.31 19.33
C GLY A 607 10.76 19.46 18.18
N TRP A 608 10.83 20.07 17.01
CA TRP A 608 11.56 19.60 15.85
C TRP A 608 12.93 20.28 15.84
N THR A 609 13.99 19.48 15.71
CA THR A 609 15.37 19.97 15.84
C THR A 609 16.04 20.21 14.48
N GLY A 610 15.45 19.75 13.38
CA GLY A 610 15.99 19.93 12.04
C GLY A 610 17.31 19.19 11.80
N PRO A 611 17.94 19.35 10.62
CA PRO A 611 19.07 18.51 10.22
C PRO A 611 20.37 18.79 10.95
N ASP A 612 20.47 20.00 11.51
CA ASP A 612 21.67 20.55 12.13
C ASP A 612 21.66 20.44 13.67
N ARG A 613 20.51 20.19 14.31
CA ARG A 613 20.43 20.02 15.77
C ARG A 613 19.89 18.64 16.13
N GLY A 614 20.51 18.01 17.13
CA GLY A 614 19.93 16.83 17.81
C GLY A 614 20.41 15.45 17.34
N ARG A 615 21.31 15.35 16.35
CA ARG A 615 21.93 14.05 16.01
C ARG A 615 22.63 13.45 17.25
N GLY A 616 22.23 12.24 17.62
CA GLY A 616 22.83 11.48 18.71
C GLY A 616 22.06 11.47 20.03
N TYR A 617 20.93 12.18 20.15
CA TYR A 617 20.06 12.05 21.32
C TYR A 617 19.04 10.91 21.13
N PRO A 618 18.91 9.98 22.09
CA PRO A 618 17.80 9.04 22.12
C PRO A 618 16.45 9.78 22.05
N GLY A 619 15.66 9.48 21.02
CA GLY A 619 14.41 10.19 20.78
C GLY A 619 14.61 11.65 20.32
N SER A 620 15.65 11.96 19.55
CA SER A 620 15.70 13.23 18.82
C SER A 620 14.54 13.28 17.81
N ALA A 621 13.84 14.42 17.75
CA ALA A 621 12.91 14.66 16.66
C ALA A 621 13.66 14.64 15.31
N GLY A 622 12.99 14.15 14.27
CA GLY A 622 13.59 13.92 12.96
C GLY A 622 14.35 15.12 12.42
N THR A 623 15.36 14.82 11.60
CA THR A 623 16.21 15.84 10.98
C THR A 623 15.61 16.44 9.72
N SER A 624 14.58 15.81 9.15
CA SER A 624 14.11 16.14 7.80
C SER A 624 12.62 16.44 7.77
N LEU A 625 12.23 17.22 6.75
CA LEU A 625 10.85 17.35 6.30
C LEU A 625 10.64 16.29 5.22
N HIS A 626 9.60 15.48 5.34
CA HIS A 626 9.25 14.46 4.36
C HIS A 626 8.01 14.88 3.58
N GLU A 627 7.90 14.44 2.34
CA GLU A 627 6.79 14.73 1.46
C GLU A 627 6.20 13.43 0.94
N ASP A 628 4.87 13.36 0.96
CA ASP A 628 4.03 12.33 0.34
C ASP A 628 3.24 13.04 -0.78
N ARG A 629 3.31 12.55 -2.02
CA ARG A 629 2.79 13.26 -3.21
C ARG A 629 1.52 12.60 -3.75
N HIS A 630 0.41 13.33 -3.66
CA HIS A 630 -0.90 12.83 -4.04
C HIS A 630 -1.13 12.90 -5.55
N ALA A 631 -1.94 11.97 -6.08
CA ALA A 631 -2.30 11.91 -7.49
C ALA A 631 -3.04 13.18 -8.01
N ASP A 632 -3.61 13.99 -7.13
CA ASP A 632 -4.26 15.27 -7.46
C ASP A 632 -3.29 16.45 -7.56
N GLY A 633 -1.98 16.21 -7.37
CA GLY A 633 -0.91 17.21 -7.40
C GLY A 633 -0.71 17.94 -6.06
N SER A 634 -1.51 17.66 -5.03
CA SER A 634 -1.21 18.09 -3.67
C SER A 634 -0.09 17.23 -3.07
N LYS A 635 0.51 17.71 -1.98
CA LYS A 635 1.49 16.96 -1.18
C LYS A 635 1.20 17.10 0.30
N THR A 636 1.41 16.03 1.06
CA THR A 636 1.34 16.05 2.51
C THR A 636 2.75 16.14 3.07
N LEU A 637 3.04 17.25 3.75
CA LEU A 637 4.28 17.46 4.47
C LEU A 637 4.21 16.74 5.81
N MET A 638 5.23 15.96 6.15
CA MET A 638 5.29 15.14 7.36
C MET A 638 6.59 15.36 8.15
N TRP A 639 6.46 15.59 9.45
CA TRP A 639 7.59 15.69 10.39
C TRP A 639 7.13 15.37 11.81
N ARG A 640 8.05 14.99 12.69
CA ARG A 640 7.75 14.67 14.10
C ARG A 640 8.23 15.76 15.05
N VAL A 641 7.45 16.02 16.09
CA VAL A 641 7.71 17.09 17.07
C VAL A 641 7.62 16.53 18.47
N ARG A 642 8.72 16.54 19.24
CA ARG A 642 8.72 16.04 20.61
C ARG A 642 8.00 17.03 21.51
N LEU A 643 6.90 16.61 22.12
CA LEU A 643 6.03 17.50 22.87
C LEU A 643 6.34 17.51 24.37
N LEU A 644 6.86 16.38 24.88
CA LEU A 644 7.14 16.18 26.29
C LEU A 644 8.46 15.44 26.46
N ASP A 645 9.21 15.83 27.48
CA ASP A 645 10.33 15.10 28.01
C ASP A 645 10.13 14.86 29.51
N TYR A 646 10.44 13.65 29.95
CA TYR A 646 10.23 13.24 31.33
C TYR A 646 11.09 12.01 31.66
N ASP A 647 11.32 11.80 32.95
CA ASP A 647 11.94 10.58 33.46
C ASP A 647 10.86 9.51 33.69
N CYS A 648 10.95 8.36 32.99
CA CYS A 648 9.97 7.29 33.09
C CYS A 648 9.94 6.60 34.47
N GLU A 649 11.01 6.66 35.25
CA GLU A 649 11.12 5.96 36.54
C GLU A 649 10.51 6.79 37.68
N THR A 650 10.59 8.13 37.58
CA THR A 650 10.04 9.06 38.58
C THR A 650 8.72 9.71 38.12
N GLY A 651 8.50 9.75 36.81
CA GLY A 651 7.43 10.49 36.16
C GLY A 651 7.60 12.01 36.26
N GLU A 652 8.78 12.52 36.61
CA GLU A 652 9.08 13.95 36.65
C GLU A 652 9.21 14.51 35.23
N VAL A 653 8.45 15.56 34.92
CA VAL A 653 8.53 16.25 33.63
C VAL A 653 9.78 17.13 33.61
N THR A 654 10.71 16.83 32.71
CA THR A 654 11.95 17.60 32.51
C THR A 654 11.78 18.70 31.48
N GLY A 655 10.79 18.59 30.58
CA GLY A 655 10.46 19.61 29.60
C GLY A 655 9.09 19.42 28.95
N GLN A 656 8.43 20.52 28.61
CA GLN A 656 7.16 20.50 27.90
C GLN A 656 7.12 21.59 26.83
N LEU A 657 6.73 21.21 25.61
CA LEU A 657 6.52 22.14 24.51
C LEU A 657 5.09 22.68 24.53
N ALA A 658 4.94 23.99 24.73
CA ALA A 658 3.65 24.66 24.57
C ALA A 658 3.30 24.81 23.08
N ASP A 659 4.23 25.35 22.30
CA ASP A 659 4.13 25.44 20.84
C ASP A 659 5.49 25.62 20.16
N GLN A 660 5.53 25.37 18.85
CA GLN A 660 6.64 25.71 17.97
C GLN A 660 6.09 26.22 16.63
N THR A 661 6.72 27.26 16.08
CA THR A 661 6.29 27.87 14.82
C THR A 661 7.27 27.55 13.69
N TYR A 662 6.74 27.34 12.50
CA TYR A 662 7.49 26.96 11.29
C TYR A 662 7.18 27.96 10.18
N GLU A 663 8.24 28.54 9.62
CA GLU A 663 8.17 29.28 8.37
C GLU A 663 8.43 28.30 7.22
N MET A 664 7.45 28.17 6.32
CA MET A 664 7.59 27.34 5.12
C MET A 664 8.54 28.04 4.15
N ILE A 665 9.63 27.36 3.81
CA ILE A 665 10.53 27.80 2.75
C ILE A 665 9.91 27.30 1.45
N LEU A 666 9.24 28.19 0.74
CA LEU A 666 8.71 27.86 -0.57
C LEU A 666 9.86 27.72 -1.55
N GLY A 667 9.83 26.65 -2.35
CA GLY A 667 10.44 26.63 -3.66
C GLY A 667 9.85 27.78 -4.46
N GLY A 668 10.46 28.96 -4.38
CA GLY A 668 10.38 29.87 -5.49
C GLY A 668 10.80 29.08 -6.73
N SER A 669 10.32 29.44 -7.91
CA SER A 669 10.92 29.00 -9.17
C SER A 669 12.35 29.54 -9.25
N ALA A 670 13.24 29.14 -8.35
CA ALA A 670 14.66 29.21 -8.52
C ALA A 670 14.85 28.44 -9.83
N LYS A 671 15.19 29.20 -10.88
CA LYS A 671 15.65 28.57 -12.11
C LYS A 671 16.62 27.48 -11.67
N PRO A 672 16.41 26.22 -12.09
CA PRO A 672 17.29 25.13 -11.71
C PRO A 672 18.72 25.63 -11.84
N THR A 673 19.52 25.50 -10.79
CA THR A 673 20.89 25.98 -10.84
C THR A 673 21.60 25.25 -11.99
N PRO A 674 22.66 25.82 -12.59
CA PRO A 674 23.44 25.10 -13.58
C PRO A 674 23.83 23.69 -13.11
N HIS A 675 24.11 23.53 -11.81
CA HIS A 675 24.35 22.23 -11.18
C HIS A 675 23.14 21.28 -11.25
N ASP A 676 21.94 21.75 -10.91
CA ASP A 676 20.71 20.94 -10.96
C ASP A 676 20.39 20.50 -12.40
N LEU A 677 20.59 21.39 -13.38
CA LEU A 677 20.44 21.06 -14.80
C LEU A 677 21.49 20.04 -15.26
N CYS A 678 22.72 20.16 -14.78
CA CYS A 678 23.79 19.22 -15.07
C CYS A 678 23.52 17.83 -14.49
N GLN A 679 23.11 17.73 -13.22
CA GLN A 679 22.77 16.46 -12.57
C GLN A 679 21.57 15.79 -13.25
N LYS A 680 20.55 16.58 -13.62
CA LYS A 680 19.41 16.06 -14.41
C LYS A 680 19.88 15.49 -15.76
N GLY A 681 20.75 16.22 -16.47
CA GLY A 681 21.34 15.75 -17.72
C GLY A 681 22.16 14.47 -17.55
N CYS A 682 22.88 14.32 -16.44
CA CYS A 682 23.62 13.08 -16.11
C CYS A 682 22.67 11.87 -16.02
N VAL A 683 21.55 12.01 -15.32
CA VAL A 683 20.55 10.94 -15.19
C VAL A 683 19.95 10.58 -16.55
N GLU A 684 19.54 11.59 -17.32
CA GLU A 684 18.94 11.39 -18.65
C GLU A 684 19.92 10.71 -19.64
N ALA A 685 21.23 10.91 -19.45
CA ALA A 685 22.28 10.27 -20.24
C ALA A 685 22.77 8.92 -19.68
N GLY A 686 22.19 8.43 -18.58
CA GLY A 686 22.52 7.12 -17.99
C GLY A 686 23.78 7.11 -17.12
N TYR A 687 24.27 8.27 -16.67
CA TYR A 687 25.40 8.41 -15.75
C TYR A 687 24.95 8.52 -14.28
N CYS A 688 25.84 8.25 -13.32
CA CYS A 688 25.48 8.34 -11.91
C CYS A 688 25.54 9.82 -11.44
N CYS A 689 24.41 10.31 -10.92
CA CYS A 689 24.23 11.70 -10.48
C CYS A 689 24.72 11.96 -9.04
N GLY A 690 24.93 10.90 -8.26
CA GLY A 690 25.57 10.94 -6.95
C GLY A 690 27.08 11.22 -7.04
N ARG A 691 27.75 11.40 -5.89
CA ARG A 691 29.20 11.65 -5.85
C ARG A 691 30.05 10.39 -5.97
N ASP A 692 29.52 9.28 -5.52
CA ASP A 692 30.24 8.01 -5.50
C ASP A 692 30.05 7.27 -6.84
N SER A 693 31.10 6.61 -7.30
CA SER A 693 31.30 6.20 -8.70
C SER A 693 31.84 4.76 -8.87
N GLY A 694 32.06 4.04 -7.76
CA GLY A 694 32.38 2.60 -7.73
C GLY A 694 33.75 2.11 -8.19
N CYS A 695 34.39 2.74 -9.19
CA CYS A 695 35.61 2.21 -9.84
C CYS A 695 36.79 3.18 -9.89
N GLY A 696 36.89 4.10 -8.94
CA GLY A 696 38.03 4.99 -8.79
C GLY A 696 38.12 6.08 -9.87
N ARG A 697 37.00 6.39 -10.52
CA ARG A 697 36.83 7.47 -11.51
C ARG A 697 35.78 8.45 -11.01
N PRO A 698 35.84 9.76 -11.21
CA PRO A 698 34.80 10.67 -10.74
C PRO A 698 33.47 10.42 -11.46
N SER A 699 32.36 10.53 -10.72
CA SER A 699 31.01 10.42 -11.28
C SER A 699 30.63 11.64 -12.13
N CYS A 700 29.56 11.54 -12.90
CA CYS A 700 28.95 12.69 -13.57
C CYS A 700 28.47 13.73 -12.55
N GLY A 701 27.93 13.31 -11.41
CA GLY A 701 27.64 14.21 -10.28
C GLY A 701 28.87 14.99 -9.80
N GLN A 702 30.02 14.33 -9.64
CA GLN A 702 31.27 15.00 -9.28
C GLN A 702 31.80 15.90 -10.42
N GLY A 703 31.56 15.54 -11.67
CA GLY A 703 31.85 16.40 -12.82
C GLY A 703 31.03 17.70 -12.82
N CYS A 704 29.77 17.66 -12.41
CA CYS A 704 28.93 18.86 -12.26
C CYS A 704 29.51 19.81 -11.21
N GLU A 705 30.06 19.27 -10.13
CA GLU A 705 30.74 20.02 -9.07
C GLU A 705 32.06 20.62 -9.54
N ILE A 706 32.90 19.85 -10.24
CA ILE A 706 34.16 20.33 -10.81
C ILE A 706 33.91 21.45 -11.83
N ALA A 707 32.84 21.32 -12.61
CA ALA A 707 32.45 22.32 -13.60
C ALA A 707 32.10 23.68 -12.98
N LEU A 708 31.51 23.71 -11.77
CA LEU A 708 31.17 24.96 -11.08
C LEU A 708 32.38 25.86 -10.78
N TYR A 709 33.57 25.27 -10.66
CA TYR A 709 34.82 26.01 -10.37
C TYR A 709 35.80 26.03 -11.54
N SER A 710 35.41 25.42 -12.66
CA SER A 710 36.23 25.38 -13.86
C SER A 710 35.95 26.55 -14.77
N ASN A 711 36.97 27.33 -15.09
CA ASN A 711 36.81 28.50 -15.98
C ASN A 711 36.68 28.12 -17.46
N THR A 712 37.02 26.89 -17.83
CA THR A 712 36.97 26.39 -19.22
C THR A 712 36.56 24.92 -19.25
N LEU A 713 36.01 24.48 -20.39
CA LEU A 713 35.73 23.05 -20.60
C LEU A 713 36.99 22.19 -20.43
N TYR A 714 38.13 22.70 -20.88
CA TYR A 714 39.41 22.00 -20.82
C TYR A 714 39.91 21.82 -19.38
N SER A 715 39.83 22.87 -18.54
CA SER A 715 40.21 22.76 -17.12
C SER A 715 39.31 21.78 -16.37
N CYS A 716 38.01 21.75 -16.68
CA CYS A 716 37.06 20.80 -16.09
C CYS A 716 37.41 19.36 -16.43
N ILE A 717 37.58 19.06 -17.73
CA ILE A 717 37.91 17.70 -18.19
C ILE A 717 39.27 17.25 -17.66
N ASN A 718 40.27 18.14 -17.61
CA ASN A 718 41.58 17.79 -17.06
C ASN A 718 41.50 17.51 -15.56
N GLU A 719 40.68 18.26 -14.82
CA GLU A 719 40.48 18.01 -13.41
C GLU A 719 39.74 16.69 -13.17
N CYS A 720 38.72 16.37 -13.97
CA CYS A 720 38.09 15.04 -13.99
C CYS A 720 39.13 13.92 -14.18
N LYS A 721 40.00 14.05 -15.19
CA LYS A 721 41.03 13.03 -15.49
C LYS A 721 42.13 12.94 -14.44
N ALA A 722 42.45 14.06 -13.77
CA ALA A 722 43.45 14.09 -12.72
C ALA A 722 42.96 13.44 -11.42
N LYS A 723 41.64 13.39 -11.19
CA LYS A 723 41.02 12.74 -10.04
C LYS A 723 41.04 11.23 -10.26
N THR A 724 42.08 10.59 -9.74
CA THR A 724 42.25 9.13 -9.75
C THR A 724 42.40 8.62 -8.32
N GLY A 725 42.01 7.36 -8.07
CA GLY A 725 42.08 6.73 -6.75
C GLY A 725 40.73 6.68 -6.03
N CYS A 726 40.68 6.08 -4.84
CA CYS A 726 39.40 5.85 -4.17
C CYS A 726 38.86 7.04 -3.39
N PHE A 727 39.72 7.99 -3.02
CA PHE A 727 39.33 9.12 -2.19
C PHE A 727 39.82 10.41 -2.82
N THR A 728 38.91 11.35 -3.02
CA THR A 728 39.27 12.70 -3.44
C THR A 728 38.67 13.69 -2.48
N TRP A 729 39.41 14.76 -2.22
CA TRP A 729 38.97 15.85 -1.36
C TRP A 729 38.75 17.10 -2.21
N SER A 730 37.59 17.73 -2.05
CA SER A 730 37.31 19.05 -2.61
C SER A 730 37.11 20.04 -1.46
N LEU A 731 37.74 21.22 -1.54
CA LEU A 731 37.62 22.26 -0.52
C LEU A 731 36.19 22.79 -0.37
N ALA A 732 35.38 22.77 -1.43
CA ALA A 732 34.01 23.28 -1.41
C ALA A 732 32.99 22.26 -0.88
N PHE A 733 33.37 20.99 -0.82
CA PHE A 733 32.44 19.89 -0.93
C PHE A 733 32.77 18.69 -0.02
N GLY A 734 34.01 18.60 0.48
CA GLY A 734 34.44 17.52 1.37
C GLY A 734 35.00 16.31 0.64
N GLN A 735 35.04 15.16 1.34
CA GLN A 735 35.58 13.91 0.82
C GLN A 735 34.54 13.16 -0.02
N THR A 736 34.98 12.59 -1.14
CA THR A 736 34.18 11.70 -1.99
C THR A 736 34.86 10.33 -2.08
N ASN A 737 34.08 9.24 -2.05
CA ASN A 737 34.59 7.87 -2.17
C ASN A 737 34.26 7.27 -3.54
N MET A 738 35.19 7.42 -4.48
CA MET A 738 35.04 6.95 -5.86
C MET A 738 35.11 5.41 -5.99
N CYS A 739 35.35 4.67 -4.91
CA CYS A 739 35.38 3.20 -4.90
C CYS A 739 34.21 2.58 -4.12
N THR A 740 33.21 3.38 -3.73
CA THR A 740 31.96 2.85 -3.16
C THR A 740 30.90 2.75 -4.25
N VAL A 741 30.13 1.66 -4.20
CA VAL A 741 29.05 1.33 -5.15
C VAL A 741 28.12 2.54 -5.34
N CYS A 742 27.90 2.94 -6.59
CA CYS A 742 26.91 3.96 -6.93
C CYS A 742 25.51 3.51 -6.49
N THR A 743 24.93 4.15 -5.49
CA THR A 743 23.50 4.03 -5.25
C THR A 743 22.78 4.96 -6.21
N ALA A 744 22.16 4.39 -7.25
CA ALA A 744 21.33 5.14 -8.19
C ALA A 744 20.11 5.72 -7.45
N SER A 745 20.24 6.94 -6.93
CA SER A 745 19.10 7.72 -6.44
C SER A 745 18.56 8.51 -7.63
N GLY A 746 17.51 7.99 -8.28
CA GLY A 746 16.75 8.76 -9.29
C GLY A 746 16.74 8.25 -10.73
N GLY A 747 16.88 6.95 -11.01
CA GLY A 747 16.44 6.38 -12.29
C GLY A 747 17.47 6.31 -13.43
N GLY A 748 18.74 6.63 -13.19
CA GLY A 748 19.83 6.30 -14.13
C GLY A 748 20.23 4.83 -14.01
N SER A 749 20.41 4.13 -15.14
CA SER A 749 20.90 2.75 -15.14
C SER A 749 22.41 2.72 -14.88
N CYS A 750 22.83 2.85 -13.62
CA CYS A 750 24.19 2.47 -13.23
C CYS A 750 24.27 0.93 -13.32
N SER A 751 24.48 0.39 -14.52
CA SER A 751 24.71 -1.04 -14.70
C SER A 751 26.03 -1.39 -14.02
N GLU A 752 25.98 -2.22 -12.97
CA GLU A 752 27.16 -2.89 -12.40
C GLU A 752 28.07 -2.02 -11.50
N SER A 753 27.48 -1.24 -10.60
CA SER A 753 28.18 -0.57 -9.48
C SER A 753 29.14 0.56 -9.86
N CYS A 754 29.25 0.90 -11.15
CA CYS A 754 30.34 1.69 -11.71
C CYS A 754 29.83 2.84 -12.58
N GLU A 755 30.45 4.02 -12.45
CA GLU A 755 30.21 5.15 -13.36
C GLU A 755 30.61 4.76 -14.80
N PRO A 756 29.72 4.92 -15.80
CA PRO A 756 30.09 4.72 -17.20
C PRO A 756 31.24 5.64 -17.64
N GLU A 757 32.11 5.15 -18.53
CA GLU A 757 33.25 5.94 -19.01
C GLU A 757 32.79 7.27 -19.65
N GLY A 758 33.41 8.37 -19.22
CA GLY A 758 33.10 9.71 -19.73
C GLY A 758 32.03 10.47 -18.94
N GLY A 759 31.49 9.94 -17.83
CA GLY A 759 30.46 10.62 -17.05
C GLY A 759 30.87 12.00 -16.50
N CYS A 760 32.06 12.11 -15.90
CA CYS A 760 32.59 13.40 -15.45
C CYS A 760 32.80 14.38 -16.60
N GLU A 761 33.30 13.91 -17.75
CA GLU A 761 33.47 14.72 -18.95
C GLU A 761 32.14 15.15 -19.58
N TYR A 762 31.11 14.32 -19.50
CA TYR A 762 29.76 14.65 -19.94
C TYR A 762 29.22 15.83 -19.12
N ALA A 763 29.35 15.78 -17.80
CA ALA A 763 28.96 16.88 -16.91
C ALA A 763 29.71 18.19 -17.21
N CYS A 764 31.02 18.12 -17.48
CA CYS A 764 31.79 19.29 -17.90
C CYS A 764 31.24 19.93 -19.19
N ARG A 765 30.75 19.12 -20.13
CA ARG A 765 30.17 19.59 -21.41
C ARG A 765 28.76 20.12 -21.23
N SER A 766 27.93 19.51 -20.38
CA SER A 766 26.54 19.93 -20.15
C SER A 766 26.44 21.29 -19.46
N MET A 767 27.49 21.72 -18.77
CA MET A 767 27.59 23.02 -18.09
C MET A 767 27.92 24.21 -19.00
N ASN A 768 28.03 24.01 -20.33
CA ASN A 768 28.32 25.07 -21.31
C ASN A 768 29.55 25.94 -20.97
N LEU A 769 30.59 25.34 -20.42
CA LEU A 769 31.83 26.05 -20.10
C LEU A 769 32.49 26.61 -21.38
N PRO A 770 33.12 27.80 -21.34
CA PRO A 770 33.79 28.37 -22.50
C PRO A 770 34.80 27.40 -23.10
N ALA A 771 34.71 27.20 -24.40
CA ALA A 771 35.77 26.53 -25.16
C ALA A 771 37.06 27.37 -25.06
N PRO A 772 38.24 26.74 -24.99
CA PRO A 772 39.50 27.48 -25.03
C PRO A 772 39.60 28.30 -26.34
N PRO A 773 40.32 29.44 -26.34
CA PRO A 773 40.61 30.17 -27.57
C PRO A 773 41.33 29.23 -28.54
N THR A 774 40.73 29.05 -29.72
CA THR A 774 41.09 28.02 -30.69
C THR A 774 42.42 28.31 -31.40
N THR A 775 43.36 27.37 -31.32
CA THR A 775 44.24 27.02 -32.44
C THR A 775 43.72 25.72 -33.06
N THR A 776 43.28 25.80 -34.31
CA THR A 776 42.71 24.71 -35.12
C THR A 776 43.76 23.69 -35.52
N LEU A 777 43.55 22.42 -35.16
CA LEU A 777 44.08 21.25 -35.87
C LEU A 777 42.99 20.16 -35.90
N SER A 778 42.35 20.01 -37.05
CA SER A 778 41.45 18.89 -37.36
C SER A 778 42.30 17.71 -37.81
N THR A 779 42.55 16.74 -36.93
CA THR A 779 43.07 15.43 -37.33
C THR A 779 41.92 14.58 -37.85
N THR A 780 41.83 14.43 -39.17
CA THR A 780 41.05 13.36 -39.80
C THR A 780 41.52 12.01 -39.29
N LEU A 781 40.60 11.19 -38.77
CA LEU A 781 40.90 9.82 -38.34
C LEU A 781 41.49 9.03 -39.52
N ALA A 782 42.49 8.18 -39.23
CA ALA A 782 43.09 7.35 -40.25
C ALA A 782 42.05 6.33 -40.77
N PRO A 783 42.09 5.94 -42.05
CA PRO A 783 41.12 4.99 -42.63
C PRO A 783 40.99 3.68 -41.84
N VAL A 784 42.09 3.19 -41.26
CA VAL A 784 42.08 1.97 -40.43
C VAL A 784 41.24 2.11 -39.15
N ASP A 785 41.21 3.31 -38.54
CA ASP A 785 40.42 3.57 -37.33
C ASP A 785 38.93 3.69 -37.66
N ILE A 786 38.61 4.24 -38.85
CA ILE A 786 37.24 4.28 -39.37
C ILE A 786 36.73 2.85 -39.61
N CYS A 787 37.54 1.97 -40.23
CA CYS A 787 37.18 0.56 -40.41
C CYS A 787 36.95 -0.16 -39.08
N LYS A 788 37.83 0.04 -38.08
CA LYS A 788 37.68 -0.57 -36.76
C LYS A 788 36.42 -0.09 -36.03
N ALA A 789 36.05 1.18 -36.19
CA ALA A 789 34.80 1.72 -35.67
C ALA A 789 33.59 1.09 -36.39
N GLN A 790 33.64 0.88 -37.70
CA GLN A 790 32.55 0.22 -38.43
C GLN A 790 32.39 -1.26 -38.06
N CYS A 791 33.50 -1.98 -37.86
CA CYS A 791 33.47 -3.35 -37.30
C CYS A 791 32.79 -3.43 -35.92
N SER A 792 32.75 -2.33 -35.15
CA SER A 792 32.12 -2.28 -33.81
C SER A 792 30.73 -1.63 -33.79
N GLN A 793 30.37 -0.85 -34.81
CA GLN A 793 29.12 -0.07 -34.85
C GLN A 793 28.01 -0.67 -35.74
N GLU A 794 28.29 -1.62 -36.64
CA GLU A 794 27.24 -2.25 -37.45
C GLU A 794 26.40 -3.25 -36.63
N ARG A 795 25.50 -2.72 -35.78
CA ARG A 795 24.28 -3.41 -35.37
C ARG A 795 23.36 -3.52 -36.59
N MET A 796 23.52 -4.56 -37.40
CA MET A 796 22.46 -4.95 -38.32
C MET A 796 21.24 -5.41 -37.51
N PRO A 797 20.02 -4.92 -37.80
CA PRO A 797 18.84 -5.35 -37.07
C PRO A 797 18.53 -6.81 -37.41
N LYS A 798 18.63 -7.68 -36.39
CA LYS A 798 18.14 -9.08 -36.37
C LYS A 798 18.92 -10.10 -37.21
N ARG A 799 20.23 -10.20 -36.96
CA ARG A 799 21.02 -11.39 -37.28
C ARG A 799 21.97 -11.64 -36.10
N ASP A 800 21.94 -12.85 -35.53
CA ASP A 800 22.69 -13.25 -34.31
C ASP A 800 24.22 -13.36 -34.53
N ASP A 801 24.73 -12.80 -35.63
CA ASP A 801 26.05 -13.02 -36.22
C ASP A 801 26.99 -11.79 -36.18
N GLY A 802 27.03 -11.06 -35.05
CA GLY A 802 27.99 -9.96 -34.83
C GLY A 802 29.47 -10.38 -34.85
N TYR A 803 30.38 -9.43 -35.16
CA TYR A 803 31.84 -9.63 -35.15
C TYR A 803 32.47 -9.21 -33.81
N CYS A 804 33.56 -9.85 -33.35
CA CYS A 804 34.25 -9.50 -32.11
C CYS A 804 34.82 -8.08 -32.19
N CYS A 805 34.68 -7.33 -31.09
CA CYS A 805 35.17 -5.95 -30.96
C CYS A 805 36.68 -5.84 -30.66
N GLY A 806 37.44 -6.93 -30.77
CA GLY A 806 38.87 -7.00 -30.45
C GLY A 806 39.69 -7.67 -31.56
N ARG A 807 41.02 -7.65 -31.41
CA ARG A 807 41.95 -8.28 -32.37
C ARG A 807 41.97 -9.81 -32.25
N ASP A 808 41.72 -10.32 -31.06
CA ASP A 808 41.67 -11.75 -30.76
C ASP A 808 40.29 -12.31 -31.14
N SER A 809 40.26 -13.50 -31.75
CA SER A 809 39.08 -14.07 -32.42
C SER A 809 38.63 -15.44 -31.87
N GLY A 810 39.40 -16.03 -30.96
CA GLY A 810 39.13 -17.31 -30.28
C GLY A 810 39.17 -18.59 -31.12
N CYS A 811 39.34 -18.52 -32.45
CA CYS A 811 39.04 -19.64 -33.37
C CYS A 811 40.02 -19.84 -34.52
N ASP A 812 41.29 -19.49 -34.33
CA ASP A 812 42.35 -19.73 -35.32
C ASP A 812 42.12 -19.03 -36.67
N ARG A 813 41.37 -17.93 -36.67
CA ARG A 813 40.98 -17.14 -37.85
C ARG A 813 41.03 -15.65 -37.56
N PRO A 814 41.29 -14.75 -38.51
CA PRO A 814 41.40 -13.32 -38.19
C PRO A 814 40.05 -12.67 -37.85
N SER A 815 40.04 -11.78 -36.86
CA SER A 815 38.88 -10.94 -36.49
C SER A 815 38.64 -9.82 -37.52
N CYS A 816 37.47 -9.16 -37.46
CA CYS A 816 37.18 -7.96 -38.24
C CYS A 816 38.24 -6.86 -38.01
N GLN A 817 38.66 -6.61 -36.76
CA GLN A 817 39.69 -5.61 -36.49
C GLN A 817 41.06 -5.96 -37.07
N LEU A 818 41.46 -7.24 -37.01
CA LEU A 818 42.69 -7.70 -37.64
C LEU A 818 42.59 -7.61 -39.17
N GLY A 819 41.39 -7.83 -39.73
CA GLY A 819 41.09 -7.59 -41.14
C GLY A 819 41.28 -6.15 -41.58
N CYS A 820 40.89 -5.14 -40.77
CA CYS A 820 41.16 -3.73 -41.08
C CYS A 820 42.67 -3.44 -41.17
N GLU A 821 43.46 -4.08 -40.32
CA GLU A 821 44.92 -3.92 -40.29
C GLU A 821 45.57 -4.61 -41.50
N ILE A 822 45.16 -5.84 -41.82
CA ILE A 822 45.56 -6.55 -43.04
C ILE A 822 45.21 -5.71 -44.27
N ALA A 823 44.01 -5.14 -44.32
CA ALA A 823 43.56 -4.28 -45.41
C ALA A 823 44.43 -3.04 -45.55
N SER A 824 44.82 -2.40 -44.44
CA SER A 824 45.70 -1.22 -44.47
C SER A 824 47.08 -1.48 -45.08
N GLN A 825 47.53 -2.74 -45.10
CA GLN A 825 48.80 -3.17 -45.69
C GLN A 825 48.61 -3.86 -47.06
N SER A 826 47.38 -4.08 -47.49
CA SER A 826 47.08 -4.76 -48.75
C SER A 826 47.01 -3.76 -49.90
N SER A 827 47.54 -4.13 -51.07
CA SER A 827 47.48 -3.27 -52.26
C SER A 827 46.16 -3.35 -53.02
N SER A 828 45.31 -4.33 -52.70
CA SER A 828 43.98 -4.50 -53.30
C SER A 828 43.05 -5.28 -52.36
N LEU A 829 41.74 -5.15 -52.59
CA LEU A 829 40.72 -5.95 -51.92
C LEU A 829 41.00 -7.46 -52.04
N GLN A 830 41.39 -7.93 -53.23
CA GLN A 830 41.67 -9.34 -53.46
C GLN A 830 42.89 -9.81 -52.65
N THR A 831 43.96 -9.00 -52.61
CA THR A 831 45.14 -9.28 -51.78
C THR A 831 44.79 -9.33 -50.30
N CYS A 832 43.92 -8.45 -49.82
CA CYS A 832 43.43 -8.46 -48.44
C CYS A 832 42.65 -9.74 -48.13
N VAL A 833 41.69 -10.10 -48.98
CA VAL A 833 40.86 -11.30 -48.81
C VAL A 833 41.70 -12.58 -48.86
N ASP A 834 42.68 -12.64 -49.76
CA ASP A 834 43.58 -13.80 -49.86
C ASP A 834 44.49 -13.90 -48.63
N THR A 835 44.99 -12.76 -48.11
CA THR A 835 45.77 -12.72 -46.87
C THR A 835 44.94 -13.13 -45.66
N CYS A 836 43.68 -12.68 -45.57
CA CYS A 836 42.74 -13.13 -44.52
C CYS A 836 42.52 -14.64 -44.56
N LYS A 837 42.38 -15.24 -45.75
CA LYS A 837 42.16 -16.69 -45.90
C LYS A 837 43.42 -17.51 -45.63
N ALA A 838 44.59 -16.98 -45.98
CA ALA A 838 45.87 -17.63 -45.74
C ALA A 838 46.34 -17.51 -44.28
N SER A 839 45.80 -16.56 -43.53
CA SER A 839 46.11 -16.36 -42.12
C SER A 839 45.39 -17.40 -41.26
N SER A 840 46.11 -18.46 -40.90
CA SER A 840 45.72 -19.49 -39.93
C SER A 840 46.82 -19.68 -38.89
N GLY A 841 46.51 -20.33 -37.77
CA GLY A 841 47.41 -20.44 -36.62
C GLY A 841 47.15 -19.37 -35.56
N CYS A 842 47.49 -19.67 -34.30
CA CYS A 842 47.10 -18.82 -33.17
C CYS A 842 47.72 -17.42 -33.15
N TRP A 843 48.76 -17.16 -33.95
CA TRP A 843 49.53 -15.92 -33.87
C TRP A 843 49.76 -15.36 -35.26
N VAL A 844 49.15 -14.20 -35.55
CA VAL A 844 49.30 -13.51 -36.84
C VAL A 844 49.89 -12.13 -36.61
N SER A 845 50.93 -11.81 -37.39
CA SER A 845 51.62 -10.53 -37.34
C SER A 845 51.38 -9.78 -38.65
N VAL A 846 50.87 -8.56 -38.55
CA VAL A 846 50.73 -7.63 -39.68
C VAL A 846 51.79 -6.54 -39.52
N SER A 847 52.52 -6.24 -40.59
CA SER A 847 53.58 -5.22 -40.55
C SER A 847 53.03 -3.89 -40.03
N GLY A 848 53.68 -3.31 -39.01
CA GLY A 848 53.24 -2.07 -38.36
C GLY A 848 52.23 -2.23 -37.23
N PHE A 849 51.76 -3.46 -36.95
CA PHE A 849 50.84 -3.75 -35.85
C PHE A 849 51.40 -4.83 -34.91
N PRO A 850 51.01 -4.85 -33.62
CA PRO A 850 51.43 -5.92 -32.70
C PRO A 850 50.92 -7.30 -33.16
N THR A 851 51.54 -8.41 -32.77
CA THR A 851 51.00 -9.75 -33.06
C THR A 851 49.63 -9.94 -32.41
N ALA A 852 48.66 -10.47 -33.15
CA ALA A 852 47.32 -10.80 -32.65
C ALA A 852 47.24 -12.28 -32.23
N ASN A 853 46.49 -12.60 -31.17
CA ASN A 853 46.30 -13.97 -30.71
C ASN A 853 44.91 -14.50 -31.09
N MET A 854 44.83 -15.19 -32.21
CA MET A 854 43.58 -15.70 -32.76
C MET A 854 43.05 -16.93 -32.02
N CYS A 855 43.77 -17.46 -31.02
CA CYS A 855 43.32 -18.60 -30.20
C CYS A 855 42.94 -18.22 -28.78
N THR A 856 43.13 -16.97 -28.37
CA THR A 856 42.59 -16.49 -27.09
C THR A 856 41.14 -16.08 -27.28
N VAL A 857 40.29 -16.54 -26.37
CA VAL A 857 38.84 -16.29 -26.35
C VAL A 857 38.57 -14.78 -26.45
N CYS A 858 37.68 -14.36 -27.36
CA CYS A 858 37.20 -12.99 -27.40
C CYS A 858 36.59 -12.64 -26.03
N THR A 859 37.20 -11.74 -25.26
CA THR A 859 36.50 -11.09 -24.14
C THR A 859 35.62 -9.99 -24.71
N PRO A 860 34.27 -10.10 -24.65
CA PRO A 860 33.41 -9.07 -25.21
C PRO A 860 33.59 -7.77 -24.42
N SER A 861 34.08 -6.73 -25.09
CA SER A 861 33.93 -5.37 -24.59
C SER A 861 32.50 -4.91 -24.90
N ALA A 862 31.74 -4.65 -23.83
CA ALA A 862 30.44 -3.96 -23.81
C ALA A 862 29.49 -4.23 -25.00
N GLY A 863 28.74 -5.34 -24.93
CA GLY A 863 27.41 -5.42 -25.54
C GLY A 863 27.27 -6.10 -26.92
N GLY A 864 28.29 -6.83 -27.40
CA GLY A 864 28.15 -7.77 -28.53
C GLY A 864 28.12 -9.22 -28.05
N SER A 865 27.14 -10.02 -28.47
CA SER A 865 27.13 -11.46 -28.20
C SER A 865 28.01 -12.18 -29.21
N CYS A 866 29.24 -12.50 -28.84
CA CYS A 866 29.98 -13.58 -29.50
C CYS A 866 29.35 -14.89 -29.01
N SER A 867 28.29 -15.34 -29.67
CA SER A 867 27.74 -16.66 -29.39
C SER A 867 28.87 -17.68 -29.68
N GLU A 868 29.31 -18.38 -28.63
CA GLU A 868 30.37 -19.40 -28.67
C GLU A 868 31.85 -18.94 -28.70
N ASN A 869 32.19 -17.74 -28.19
CA ASN A 869 33.59 -17.30 -27.97
C ASN A 869 34.45 -17.18 -29.26
N CYS A 870 33.81 -17.07 -30.42
CA CYS A 870 34.41 -17.24 -31.73
C CYS A 870 34.01 -16.11 -32.69
N GLU A 871 34.95 -15.60 -33.49
CA GLU A 871 34.61 -14.72 -34.63
C GLU A 871 33.81 -15.49 -35.69
N ASN A 872 32.69 -14.91 -36.14
CA ASN A 872 31.93 -15.45 -37.25
C ASN A 872 32.78 -15.57 -38.54
N ALA A 873 32.56 -16.64 -39.31
CA ALA A 873 33.25 -16.84 -40.57
C ALA A 873 32.96 -15.67 -41.52
N GLY A 874 34.00 -14.95 -41.95
CA GLY A 874 33.87 -13.80 -42.85
C GLY A 874 34.27 -12.45 -42.25
N GLY A 875 34.52 -12.33 -40.94
CA GLY A 875 34.82 -11.03 -40.29
C GLY A 875 36.01 -10.29 -40.90
N CYS A 876 37.12 -10.97 -41.15
CA CYS A 876 38.28 -10.39 -41.81
C CYS A 876 37.97 -9.90 -43.24
N GLN A 877 37.19 -10.69 -44.00
CA GLN A 877 36.81 -10.36 -45.37
C GLN A 877 35.86 -9.16 -45.44
N HIS A 878 34.95 -9.03 -44.45
CA HIS A 878 34.09 -7.86 -44.29
C HIS A 878 34.93 -6.59 -44.08
N ALA A 879 35.91 -6.64 -43.17
CA ALA A 879 36.81 -5.52 -42.94
C ALA A 879 37.62 -5.11 -44.19
N CYS A 880 38.05 -6.09 -45.00
CA CYS A 880 38.63 -5.80 -46.31
C CYS A 880 37.65 -5.03 -47.20
N SER A 881 36.40 -5.48 -47.33
CA SER A 881 35.42 -4.76 -48.16
C SER A 881 35.15 -3.35 -47.66
N VAL A 882 35.11 -3.13 -46.34
CA VAL A 882 34.91 -1.81 -45.74
C VAL A 882 36.06 -0.86 -46.08
N MET A 883 37.31 -1.30 -45.93
CA MET A 883 38.50 -0.48 -46.22
C MET A 883 38.67 -0.11 -47.69
N PHE A 884 38.24 -0.98 -48.61
CA PHE A 884 38.38 -0.75 -50.06
C PHE A 884 37.11 -0.22 -50.73
N ALA A 885 36.03 0.01 -49.98
CA ALA A 885 34.80 0.63 -50.49
C ALA A 885 34.84 2.17 -50.50
N GLY A 886 35.88 2.77 -49.89
CA GLY A 886 36.07 4.23 -49.72
C GLY A 886 36.96 4.89 -50.76
#